data_AF-A0AAU5ZXY3-F1
#
_entry.id   AF-A0AAU5ZXY3-F1
#
_cell.length_a   1.000
_cell.length_b   1.000
_cell.length_c   1.000
_cell.angle_alpha   90.00
_cell.angle_beta   90.00
_cell.angle_gamma   90.00
#
_symmetry.space_group_name_H-M   'P 1'
#
loop_
_entity.id
_entity.type
_entity.pdbx_description
1 polymer ?
#
loop_
_entity_poly.entity_id
_entity_poly.type
_entity_poly.pdbx_seq_one_letter_code
_entity_poly.pdbx_strand_id
1 'polypeptide(L)'
;MRAYTSRNQAVKAEHEKNATASRAASLESAAAAAEGTAAAAETRQAATEARSAATEAAGAATRARSAADEATTAAVNARAAATRAEGAAKRSRSAADAAQSAYTKAHAAAATAHAAAAEAIDAAASAKENAKKADAEAKKAQAAAITARKEATAAVAEAAKTAAWSAKTAGYAAATAQYAQGARDAATAVTKAADEAITIGAPYRESDTSAAYAVLIGQTSKTLAEQQATAAKAKSDEAKKAAAQAKALADKAAGDAKIALQAAADAADYAVQAVNSAAAANASAAAAATDAAAAKKADANAQKYDEQAGTDAFYANFAANDAESAAAQADRDATEAEKDASSARSAATSAEQDASVADQVATYAESDATKAEKAASNAEGAAKEADAAATRAEEEERKRLEELRKERAEKAPDVGPALSSEEEAALLRMCGQECVDQYRAARDLASMNLLDWVKQNGGEILLDYIGWTDLKNCLTKGDVESCLWTLVNAIGAAVPLTKIPAVGKAVVRISSGVVGFFEKSAKAKKALDKLRKLAEKAKKEPNLPACAKKKSVTAASFVLASSAAAASSDDGIDLDVCDFDLANDLPYEVLADIDKKYGQDVGGGVEYQWMRMGSDDIKVRADHDLPGIGRNLKAMAEYLNKWRGKATHTDTTTKNPVAYDKDKGLIVIIQPHRIHAYKKTYDQFRNGTRYVPNVPIPKN
;
A
#
# COMPACT_ATOMS: atom_id res chain seq x y z
N MET A 1 26.79 38.19 -15.96
CA MET A 1 28.24 38.50 -16.10
C MET A 1 28.63 38.92 -17.50
N ARG A 2 28.39 38.10 -18.54
CA ARG A 2 28.77 38.46 -19.93
C ARG A 2 28.24 39.84 -20.38
N ALA A 3 26.96 40.13 -20.12
CA ALA A 3 26.37 41.44 -20.42
C ALA A 3 27.13 42.61 -19.76
N TYR A 4 27.51 42.50 -18.48
CA TYR A 4 28.32 43.51 -17.80
C TYR A 4 29.71 43.68 -18.42
N THR A 5 30.36 42.58 -18.82
CA THR A 5 31.66 42.61 -19.50
C THR A 5 31.56 43.34 -20.83
N SER A 6 30.58 42.99 -21.67
CA SER A 6 30.36 43.63 -22.96
C SER A 6 29.94 45.09 -22.81
N ARG A 7 29.13 45.43 -21.81
CA ARG A 7 28.86 46.84 -21.45
C ARG A 7 30.13 47.59 -21.09
N ASN A 8 31.00 47.02 -20.24
CA ASN A 8 32.28 47.66 -19.91
C ASN A 8 33.15 47.91 -21.13
N GLN A 9 33.17 46.96 -22.07
CA GLN A 9 33.86 47.12 -23.34
C GLN A 9 33.23 48.22 -24.19
N ALA A 10 31.89 48.32 -24.21
CA ALA A 10 31.18 49.39 -24.92
C ALA A 10 31.52 50.78 -24.35
N VAL A 11 31.49 50.94 -23.03
CA VAL A 11 31.86 52.19 -22.33
C VAL A 11 33.34 52.51 -22.52
N LYS A 12 34.23 51.52 -22.46
CA LYS A 12 35.65 51.73 -22.75
C LYS A 12 35.87 52.22 -24.18
N ALA A 13 35.22 51.58 -25.15
CA ALA A 13 35.30 51.98 -26.55
C ALA A 13 34.67 53.36 -26.81
N GLU A 14 33.62 53.75 -26.08
CA GLU A 14 33.09 55.11 -26.06
C GLU A 14 34.17 56.11 -25.63
N HIS A 15 34.83 55.88 -24.48
CA HIS A 15 35.91 56.76 -24.00
C HIS A 15 37.11 56.83 -24.94
N GLU A 16 37.42 55.74 -25.64
CA GLU A 16 38.47 55.67 -26.66
C GLU A 16 38.03 56.30 -28.00
N LYS A 17 36.80 56.84 -28.09
CA LYS A 17 36.19 57.42 -29.29
C LYS A 17 36.13 56.44 -30.46
N ASN A 18 35.91 55.16 -30.15
CA ASN A 18 35.78 54.08 -31.11
C ASN A 18 34.32 53.62 -31.19
N ALA A 19 33.50 54.41 -31.89
CA ALA A 19 32.06 54.20 -32.02
C ALA A 19 31.68 52.79 -32.46
N THR A 20 32.41 52.22 -33.43
CA THR A 20 32.06 50.90 -33.96
C THR A 20 32.40 49.76 -33.00
N ALA A 21 33.53 49.84 -32.28
CA ALA A 21 33.82 48.88 -31.22
C ALA A 21 32.80 48.99 -30.06
N SER A 22 32.34 50.21 -29.76
CA SER A 22 31.31 50.45 -28.75
C SER A 22 29.97 49.81 -29.13
N ARG A 23 29.52 50.00 -30.38
CA ARG A 23 28.29 49.39 -30.90
C ARG A 23 28.36 47.86 -30.97
N ALA A 24 29.48 47.27 -31.37
CA ALA A 24 29.65 45.82 -31.39
C ALA A 24 29.53 45.23 -29.97
N ALA A 25 30.20 45.83 -29.00
CA ALA A 25 30.12 45.41 -27.60
C ALA A 25 28.72 45.64 -27.00
N SER A 26 28.00 46.67 -27.43
CA SER A 26 26.57 46.87 -27.08
C SER A 26 25.69 45.71 -27.57
N LEU A 27 25.85 45.28 -28.82
CA LEU A 27 25.09 44.16 -29.39
C LEU A 27 25.42 42.83 -28.69
N GLU A 28 26.68 42.61 -28.33
CA GLU A 28 27.08 41.45 -27.52
C GLU A 28 26.46 41.50 -26.11
N SER A 29 26.35 42.70 -25.51
CA SER A 29 25.65 42.89 -24.23
C SER A 29 24.15 42.60 -24.35
N ALA A 30 23.52 43.06 -25.44
CA ALA A 30 22.09 42.82 -25.70
C ALA A 30 21.79 41.34 -25.96
N ALA A 31 22.64 40.64 -26.74
CA ALA A 31 22.51 39.20 -26.95
C ALA A 31 22.63 38.43 -25.62
N ALA A 32 23.61 38.79 -24.78
CA ALA A 32 23.77 38.18 -23.46
C ALA A 32 22.59 38.46 -22.52
N ALA A 33 21.93 39.62 -22.63
CA ALA A 33 20.73 39.94 -21.88
C ALA A 33 19.52 39.11 -22.36
N ALA A 34 19.33 38.99 -23.68
CA ALA A 34 18.24 38.20 -24.28
C ALA A 34 18.32 36.71 -23.89
N GLU A 35 19.53 36.12 -23.93
CA GLU A 35 19.77 34.75 -23.44
C GLU A 35 19.42 34.62 -21.94
N GLY A 36 19.79 35.60 -21.11
CA GLY A 36 19.47 35.61 -19.69
C GLY A 36 17.97 35.67 -19.40
N THR A 37 17.22 36.45 -20.19
CA THR A 37 15.76 36.54 -20.09
C THR A 37 15.07 35.23 -20.46
N ALA A 38 15.54 34.55 -21.52
CA ALA A 38 15.01 33.24 -21.90
C ALA A 38 15.25 32.20 -20.78
N ALA A 39 16.47 32.14 -20.23
CA ALA A 39 16.80 31.26 -19.12
C ALA A 39 15.96 31.57 -17.85
N ALA A 40 15.70 32.84 -17.55
CA ALA A 40 14.83 33.20 -16.43
C ALA A 40 13.38 32.73 -16.61
N ALA A 41 12.85 32.80 -17.84
CA ALA A 41 11.52 32.29 -18.15
C ALA A 41 11.43 30.76 -18.00
N GLU A 42 12.45 30.02 -18.46
CA GLU A 42 12.55 28.57 -18.27
C GLU A 42 12.60 28.19 -16.79
N THR A 43 13.42 28.88 -15.98
CA THR A 43 13.49 28.65 -14.52
C THR A 43 12.16 28.95 -13.83
N ARG A 44 11.45 30.01 -14.24
CA ARG A 44 10.12 30.35 -13.72
C ARG A 44 9.08 29.27 -14.07
N GLN A 45 9.15 28.72 -15.27
CA GLN A 45 8.30 27.60 -15.66
C GLN A 45 8.58 26.37 -14.76
N ALA A 46 9.85 26.00 -14.58
CA ALA A 46 10.25 24.89 -13.72
C ALA A 46 9.78 25.08 -12.26
N ALA A 47 9.85 26.31 -11.73
CA ALA A 47 9.32 26.63 -10.39
C ALA A 47 7.80 26.45 -10.31
N THR A 48 7.07 26.84 -11.36
CA THR A 48 5.61 26.64 -11.44
C THR A 48 5.25 25.16 -11.48
N GLU A 49 5.97 24.37 -12.27
CA GLU A 49 5.79 22.91 -12.34
C GLU A 49 6.09 22.24 -11.00
N ALA A 50 7.18 22.63 -10.33
CA ALA A 50 7.53 22.14 -8.99
C ALA A 50 6.43 22.47 -7.96
N ARG A 51 5.82 23.67 -8.04
CA ARG A 51 4.72 24.05 -7.15
C ARG A 51 3.44 23.25 -7.40
N SER A 52 3.15 22.94 -8.66
CA SER A 52 2.03 22.06 -9.03
C SER A 52 2.25 20.66 -8.45
N ALA A 53 3.44 20.08 -8.65
CA ALA A 53 3.81 18.77 -8.11
C ALA A 53 3.72 18.73 -6.58
N ALA A 54 4.17 19.77 -5.88
CA ALA A 54 4.05 19.89 -4.42
C ALA A 54 2.58 19.92 -3.96
N THR A 55 1.70 20.61 -4.70
CA THR A 55 0.26 20.67 -4.40
C THR A 55 -0.40 19.30 -4.60
N GLU A 56 -0.06 18.61 -5.68
CA GLU A 56 -0.54 17.25 -5.95
C GLU A 56 -0.09 16.25 -4.87
N ALA A 57 1.19 16.33 -4.46
CA ALA A 57 1.75 15.51 -3.39
C ALA A 57 1.04 15.76 -2.05
N ALA A 58 0.78 17.02 -1.70
CA ALA A 58 0.01 17.36 -0.50
C ALA A 58 -1.43 16.82 -0.54
N GLY A 59 -2.08 16.89 -1.71
CA GLY A 59 -3.38 16.28 -1.94
C GLY A 59 -3.36 14.75 -1.79
N ALA A 60 -2.32 14.09 -2.30
CA ALA A 60 -2.12 12.65 -2.16
C ALA A 60 -1.88 12.24 -0.69
N ALA A 61 -1.05 12.98 0.03
CA ALA A 61 -0.82 12.77 1.47
C ALA A 61 -2.11 12.89 2.28
N THR A 62 -2.93 13.90 2.00
CA THR A 62 -4.22 14.09 2.67
C THR A 62 -5.16 12.90 2.44
N ARG A 63 -5.29 12.43 1.19
CA ARG A 63 -6.09 11.25 0.87
C ARG A 63 -5.57 9.98 1.53
N ALA A 64 -4.24 9.81 1.57
CA ALA A 64 -3.61 8.67 2.25
C ALA A 64 -3.91 8.69 3.75
N ARG A 65 -3.94 9.87 4.38
CA ARG A 65 -4.34 10.01 5.79
C ARG A 65 -5.80 9.66 6.03
N SER A 66 -6.71 10.16 5.20
CA SER A 66 -8.13 9.78 5.30
C SER A 66 -8.32 8.26 5.16
N ALA A 67 -7.66 7.63 4.19
CA ALA A 67 -7.70 6.18 4.02
C ALA A 67 -7.12 5.42 5.23
N ALA A 68 -6.05 5.93 5.85
CA ALA A 68 -5.48 5.34 7.05
C ALA A 68 -6.41 5.45 8.28
N ASP A 69 -7.14 6.57 8.41
CA ASP A 69 -8.12 6.78 9.48
C ASP A 69 -9.37 5.88 9.28
N GLU A 70 -9.83 5.73 8.04
CA GLU A 70 -10.89 4.78 7.67
C GLU A 70 -10.48 3.34 7.98
N ALA A 71 -9.27 2.92 7.59
CA ALA A 71 -8.73 1.59 7.89
C ALA A 71 -8.61 1.36 9.41
N THR A 72 -8.18 2.38 10.16
CA THR A 72 -8.12 2.31 11.63
C THR A 72 -9.51 2.13 12.24
N THR A 73 -10.51 2.85 11.72
CA THR A 73 -11.90 2.71 12.17
C THR A 73 -12.46 1.32 11.85
N ALA A 74 -12.18 0.79 10.66
CA ALA A 74 -12.55 -0.56 10.27
C ALA A 74 -11.91 -1.62 11.18
N ALA A 75 -10.62 -1.47 11.51
CA ALA A 75 -9.92 -2.36 12.43
C ALA A 75 -10.55 -2.36 13.84
N VAL A 76 -10.89 -1.19 14.39
CA VAL A 76 -11.57 -1.07 15.69
C VAL A 76 -12.93 -1.76 15.67
N ASN A 77 -13.71 -1.55 14.60
CA ASN A 77 -15.01 -2.19 14.43
C ASN A 77 -14.90 -3.72 14.31
N ALA A 78 -13.91 -4.21 13.56
CA ALA A 78 -13.62 -5.63 13.41
C ALA A 78 -13.23 -6.26 14.76
N ARG A 79 -12.35 -5.61 15.53
CA ARG A 79 -11.98 -6.08 16.88
C ARG A 79 -13.17 -6.12 17.84
N ALA A 80 -14.03 -5.10 17.80
CA ALA A 80 -15.27 -5.10 18.58
C ALA A 80 -16.23 -6.22 18.17
N ALA A 81 -16.32 -6.54 16.87
CA ALA A 81 -17.11 -7.67 16.38
C ALA A 81 -16.53 -9.01 16.85
N ALA A 82 -15.19 -9.18 16.79
CA ALA A 82 -14.50 -10.36 17.30
C ALA A 82 -14.78 -10.59 18.80
N THR A 83 -14.70 -9.55 19.64
CA THR A 83 -15.03 -9.65 21.08
C THR A 83 -16.49 -10.07 21.31
N ARG A 84 -17.45 -9.54 20.51
CA ARG A 84 -18.85 -9.96 20.62
C ARG A 84 -19.03 -11.43 20.21
N ALA A 85 -18.34 -11.87 19.16
CA ALA A 85 -18.34 -13.26 18.70
C ALA A 85 -17.76 -14.20 19.76
N GLU A 86 -16.64 -13.83 20.40
CA GLU A 86 -16.05 -14.59 21.51
C GLU A 86 -17.01 -14.69 22.70
N GLY A 87 -17.68 -13.59 23.05
CA GLY A 87 -18.70 -13.60 24.10
C GLY A 87 -19.89 -14.51 23.76
N ALA A 88 -20.32 -14.54 22.49
CA ALA A 88 -21.36 -15.45 22.02
C ALA A 88 -20.91 -16.91 22.08
N ALA A 89 -19.70 -17.22 21.62
CA ALA A 89 -19.11 -18.55 21.69
C ALA A 89 -19.05 -19.08 23.13
N LYS A 90 -18.59 -18.26 24.08
CA LYS A 90 -18.57 -18.61 25.51
C LYS A 90 -19.96 -18.93 26.08
N ARG A 91 -20.98 -18.16 25.70
CA ARG A 91 -22.38 -18.45 26.09
C ARG A 91 -22.89 -19.74 25.47
N SER A 92 -22.60 -19.98 24.19
CA SER A 92 -22.97 -21.23 23.51
C SER A 92 -22.30 -22.45 24.16
N ARG A 93 -21.01 -22.35 24.51
CA ARG A 93 -20.30 -23.40 25.24
C ARG A 93 -20.94 -23.69 26.60
N SER A 94 -21.25 -22.65 27.37
CA SER A 94 -21.94 -22.81 28.66
C SER A 94 -23.32 -23.44 28.50
N ALA A 95 -24.06 -23.12 27.45
CA ALA A 95 -25.35 -23.74 27.15
C ALA A 95 -25.19 -25.22 26.76
N ALA A 96 -24.16 -25.57 26.00
CA ALA A 96 -23.82 -26.95 25.67
C ALA A 96 -23.47 -27.78 26.91
N ASP A 97 -22.66 -27.22 27.83
CA ASP A 97 -22.32 -27.88 29.09
C ASP A 97 -23.56 -28.09 29.97
N ALA A 98 -24.47 -27.11 30.01
CA ALA A 98 -25.74 -27.23 30.72
C ALA A 98 -26.64 -28.31 30.10
N ALA A 99 -26.71 -28.39 28.77
CA ALA A 99 -27.46 -29.43 28.05
C ALA A 99 -26.87 -30.82 28.31
N GLN A 100 -25.54 -30.97 28.32
CA GLN A 100 -24.88 -32.22 28.68
C GLN A 100 -25.17 -32.64 30.13
N SER A 101 -25.17 -31.68 31.07
CA SER A 101 -25.58 -31.94 32.46
C SER A 101 -27.05 -32.37 32.55
N ALA A 102 -27.95 -31.75 31.78
CA ALA A 102 -29.35 -32.15 31.73
C ALA A 102 -29.50 -33.57 31.16
N TYR A 103 -28.79 -33.91 30.09
CA TYR A 103 -28.77 -35.25 29.51
C TYR A 103 -28.29 -36.30 30.52
N THR A 104 -27.16 -36.10 31.18
CA THR A 104 -26.67 -37.05 32.21
C THR A 104 -27.67 -37.28 33.34
N LYS A 105 -28.41 -36.25 33.76
CA LYS A 105 -29.49 -36.39 34.75
C LYS A 105 -30.70 -37.14 34.20
N ALA A 106 -31.11 -36.84 32.97
CA ALA A 106 -32.21 -37.54 32.29
C ALA A 106 -31.89 -39.04 32.14
N HIS A 107 -30.65 -39.36 31.77
CA HIS A 107 -30.18 -40.74 31.61
C HIS A 107 -30.21 -41.51 32.92
N ALA A 108 -29.72 -40.92 34.01
CA ALA A 108 -29.80 -41.53 35.34
C ALA A 108 -31.25 -41.74 35.81
N ALA A 109 -32.13 -40.77 35.54
CA ALA A 109 -33.55 -40.89 35.85
C ALA A 109 -34.24 -41.98 35.02
N ALA A 110 -33.91 -42.11 33.72
CA ALA A 110 -34.41 -43.16 32.85
C ALA A 110 -33.94 -44.55 33.31
N ALA A 111 -32.67 -44.71 33.68
CA ALA A 111 -32.17 -45.96 34.25
C ALA A 111 -32.88 -46.34 35.56
N THR A 112 -33.16 -45.35 36.42
CA THR A 112 -33.90 -45.55 37.67
C THR A 112 -35.36 -45.96 37.39
N ALA A 113 -36.02 -45.30 36.45
CA ALA A 113 -37.40 -45.64 36.04
C ALA A 113 -37.47 -47.05 35.43
N HIS A 114 -36.47 -47.44 34.65
CA HIS A 114 -36.38 -48.78 34.06
C HIS A 114 -36.22 -49.86 35.13
N ALA A 115 -35.34 -49.66 36.11
CA ALA A 115 -35.17 -50.56 37.24
C ALA A 115 -36.46 -50.69 38.07
N ALA A 116 -37.11 -49.57 38.39
CA ALA A 116 -38.38 -49.56 39.13
C ALA A 116 -39.52 -50.26 38.35
N ALA A 117 -39.55 -50.11 37.03
CA ALA A 117 -40.50 -50.83 36.17
C ALA A 117 -40.24 -52.33 36.18
N ALA A 118 -38.99 -52.77 36.13
CA ALA A 118 -38.62 -54.18 36.24
C ALA A 118 -39.05 -54.77 37.60
N GLU A 119 -38.74 -54.09 38.71
CA GLU A 119 -39.16 -54.50 40.05
C GLU A 119 -40.68 -54.62 40.18
N ALA A 120 -41.43 -53.64 39.65
CA ALA A 120 -42.90 -53.67 39.67
C ALA A 120 -43.46 -54.84 38.85
N ILE A 121 -42.86 -55.17 37.71
CA ILE A 121 -43.24 -56.31 36.87
C ILE A 121 -43.02 -57.63 37.62
N ASP A 122 -41.86 -57.79 38.27
CA ASP A 122 -41.53 -58.98 39.04
C ASP A 122 -42.42 -59.14 40.27
N ALA A 123 -42.73 -58.03 40.96
CA ALA A 123 -43.68 -58.01 42.07
C ALA A 123 -45.09 -58.40 41.61
N ALA A 124 -45.56 -57.88 40.46
CA ALA A 124 -46.84 -58.25 39.89
C ALA A 124 -46.90 -59.73 39.48
N ALA A 125 -45.83 -60.26 38.88
CA ALA A 125 -45.72 -61.68 38.54
C ALA A 125 -45.77 -62.57 39.79
N SER A 126 -45.03 -62.19 40.83
CA SER A 126 -45.00 -62.89 42.13
C SER A 126 -46.36 -62.85 42.83
N ALA A 127 -47.02 -61.69 42.87
CA ALA A 127 -48.35 -61.53 43.45
C ALA A 127 -49.39 -62.40 42.72
N LYS A 128 -49.33 -62.47 41.39
CA LYS A 128 -50.19 -63.34 40.58
C LYS A 128 -49.97 -64.81 40.88
N GLU A 129 -48.73 -65.24 41.05
CA GLU A 129 -48.42 -66.63 41.40
C GLU A 129 -48.90 -66.99 42.82
N ASN A 130 -48.74 -66.07 43.78
CA ASN A 130 -49.27 -66.25 45.13
C ASN A 130 -50.81 -66.30 45.15
N ALA A 131 -51.48 -65.50 44.32
CA ALA A 131 -52.93 -65.56 44.17
C ALA A 131 -53.40 -66.92 43.66
N LYS A 132 -52.75 -67.47 42.61
CA LYS A 132 -53.05 -68.83 42.12
C LYS A 132 -52.87 -69.90 43.19
N LYS A 133 -51.78 -69.82 43.98
CA LYS A 133 -51.54 -70.75 45.09
C LYS A 133 -52.62 -70.63 46.15
N ALA A 134 -53.03 -69.41 46.52
CA ALA A 134 -54.12 -69.18 47.46
C ALA A 134 -55.46 -69.72 46.94
N ASP A 135 -55.75 -69.57 45.65
CA ASP A 135 -56.95 -70.16 45.01
C ASP A 135 -56.92 -71.69 45.05
N ALA A 136 -55.75 -72.31 44.81
CA ALA A 136 -55.58 -73.76 44.89
C ALA A 136 -55.77 -74.28 46.32
N GLU A 137 -55.22 -73.60 47.33
CA GLU A 137 -55.42 -73.94 48.74
C GLU A 137 -56.87 -73.73 49.20
N ALA A 138 -57.55 -72.68 48.72
CA ALA A 138 -58.98 -72.49 48.97
C ALA A 138 -59.82 -73.64 48.40
N LYS A 139 -59.50 -74.14 47.20
CA LYS A 139 -60.15 -75.33 46.60
C LYS A 139 -59.93 -76.58 47.44
N LYS A 140 -58.71 -76.80 47.94
CA LYS A 140 -58.39 -77.93 48.84
C LYS A 140 -59.17 -77.83 50.16
N ALA A 141 -59.21 -76.65 50.78
CA ALA A 141 -59.95 -76.41 52.03
C ALA A 141 -61.46 -76.67 51.84
N GLN A 142 -62.03 -76.26 50.71
CA GLN A 142 -63.42 -76.59 50.37
C GLN A 142 -63.66 -78.09 50.20
N ALA A 143 -62.78 -78.81 49.51
CA ALA A 143 -62.90 -80.26 49.34
C ALA A 143 -62.82 -80.99 50.69
N ALA A 144 -61.93 -80.54 51.58
CA ALA A 144 -61.83 -81.05 52.95
C ALA A 144 -63.11 -80.77 53.75
N ALA A 145 -63.67 -79.55 53.66
CA ALA A 145 -64.92 -79.19 54.32
C ALA A 145 -66.12 -80.03 53.85
N ILE A 146 -66.21 -80.34 52.54
CA ILE A 146 -67.23 -81.26 52.02
C ILE A 146 -67.06 -82.66 52.62
N THR A 147 -65.82 -83.14 52.71
CA THR A 147 -65.50 -84.48 53.21
C THR A 147 -65.83 -84.60 54.70
N ALA A 148 -65.36 -83.65 55.52
CA ALA A 148 -65.67 -83.57 56.95
C ALA A 148 -67.19 -83.50 57.20
N ARG A 149 -67.94 -82.77 56.35
CA ARG A 149 -69.41 -82.76 56.42
C ARG A 149 -70.03 -84.13 56.13
N LYS A 150 -69.53 -84.86 55.13
CA LYS A 150 -70.05 -86.21 54.79
C LYS A 150 -69.82 -87.16 55.97
N GLU A 151 -68.63 -87.15 56.54
CA GLU A 151 -68.26 -87.94 57.71
C GLU A 151 -69.10 -87.56 58.93
N ALA A 152 -69.28 -86.26 59.19
CA ALA A 152 -70.17 -85.79 60.25
C ALA A 152 -71.62 -86.21 60.01
N THR A 153 -72.14 -86.13 58.78
CA THR A 153 -73.51 -86.59 58.46
C THR A 153 -73.66 -88.09 58.72
N ALA A 154 -72.63 -88.89 58.43
CA ALA A 154 -72.62 -90.32 58.71
C ALA A 154 -72.56 -90.62 60.22
N ALA A 155 -71.70 -89.92 60.98
CA ALA A 155 -71.61 -90.06 62.44
C ALA A 155 -72.89 -89.60 63.18
N VAL A 156 -73.62 -88.66 62.58
CA VAL A 156 -74.85 -88.08 63.14
C VAL A 156 -76.10 -88.90 62.80
N ALA A 157 -76.04 -89.80 61.81
CA ALA A 157 -77.14 -90.74 61.53
C ALA A 157 -77.50 -91.63 62.74
N GLU A 158 -76.60 -91.72 63.73
CA GLU A 158 -76.75 -92.43 65.01
C GLU A 158 -77.12 -91.51 66.21
N ALA A 159 -77.13 -90.17 66.07
CA ALA A 159 -77.30 -89.22 67.18
C ALA A 159 -78.42 -88.17 66.95
N ALA A 160 -79.18 -87.83 68.00
CA ALA A 160 -80.44 -87.06 67.97
C ALA A 160 -80.46 -85.72 67.17
N LYS A 161 -81.68 -85.24 66.84
CA LYS A 161 -82.05 -84.09 65.96
C LYS A 161 -81.13 -82.84 65.97
N THR A 162 -80.58 -82.43 67.11
CA THR A 162 -79.71 -81.22 67.20
C THR A 162 -78.40 -81.38 66.45
N ALA A 163 -77.86 -82.61 66.41
CA ALA A 163 -76.64 -82.95 65.69
C ALA A 163 -76.83 -82.83 64.17
N ALA A 164 -77.99 -83.21 63.64
CA ALA A 164 -78.32 -83.11 62.21
C ALA A 164 -78.40 -81.65 61.70
N TRP A 165 -78.83 -80.73 62.56
CA TRP A 165 -78.85 -79.30 62.23
C TRP A 165 -77.46 -78.68 62.12
N SER A 166 -76.51 -79.07 62.98
CA SER A 166 -75.12 -78.60 62.88
C SER A 166 -74.47 -79.02 61.55
N ALA A 167 -74.62 -80.29 61.16
CA ALA A 167 -74.10 -80.80 59.87
C ALA A 167 -74.73 -80.09 58.66
N LYS A 168 -76.04 -79.80 58.72
CA LYS A 168 -76.75 -79.05 57.67
C LYS A 168 -76.25 -77.60 57.57
N THR A 169 -76.07 -76.92 58.69
CA THR A 169 -75.56 -75.54 58.73
C THR A 169 -74.10 -75.45 58.28
N ALA A 170 -73.24 -76.42 58.64
CA ALA A 170 -71.87 -76.53 58.12
C ALA A 170 -71.87 -76.76 56.60
N GLY A 171 -72.82 -77.55 56.09
CA GLY A 171 -73.01 -77.73 54.65
C GLY A 171 -73.48 -76.48 53.92
N TYR A 172 -74.38 -75.71 54.52
CA TYR A 172 -74.77 -74.41 54.00
C TYR A 172 -73.58 -73.45 53.94
N ALA A 173 -72.75 -73.41 54.97
CA ALA A 173 -71.51 -72.62 54.99
C ALA A 173 -70.55 -73.03 53.87
N ALA A 174 -70.29 -74.33 53.71
CA ALA A 174 -69.39 -74.85 52.67
C ALA A 174 -69.92 -74.58 51.24
N ALA A 175 -71.22 -74.79 51.00
CA ALA A 175 -71.83 -74.52 49.70
C ALA A 175 -71.87 -73.02 49.37
N THR A 176 -72.12 -72.18 50.37
CA THR A 176 -72.10 -70.71 50.20
C THR A 176 -70.68 -70.21 49.94
N ALA A 177 -69.66 -70.80 50.58
CA ALA A 177 -68.25 -70.52 50.31
C ALA A 177 -67.83 -70.94 48.88
N GLN A 178 -68.33 -72.08 48.39
CA GLN A 178 -68.12 -72.52 47.00
C GLN A 178 -68.77 -71.58 45.99
N TYR A 179 -70.01 -71.16 46.25
CA TYR A 179 -70.69 -70.19 45.39
C TYR A 179 -69.95 -68.85 45.36
N ALA A 180 -69.48 -68.38 46.52
CA ALA A 180 -68.65 -67.19 46.62
C ALA A 180 -67.34 -67.35 45.82
N GLN A 181 -66.71 -68.52 45.83
CA GLN A 181 -65.54 -68.78 45.01
C GLN A 181 -65.85 -68.81 43.50
N GLY A 182 -66.88 -69.54 43.06
CA GLY A 182 -67.25 -69.62 41.65
C GLY A 182 -67.66 -68.27 41.06
N ALA A 183 -68.40 -67.45 41.82
CA ALA A 183 -68.74 -66.09 41.43
C ALA A 183 -67.50 -65.19 41.29
N ARG A 184 -66.45 -65.42 42.11
CA ARG A 184 -65.18 -64.69 41.98
C ARG A 184 -64.34 -65.16 40.81
N ASP A 185 -64.26 -66.47 40.58
CA ASP A 185 -63.56 -67.03 39.42
C ASP A 185 -64.19 -66.49 38.11
N ALA A 186 -65.53 -66.41 38.06
CA ALA A 186 -66.26 -65.81 36.95
C ALA A 186 -66.01 -64.29 36.81
N ALA A 187 -66.08 -63.53 37.91
CA ALA A 187 -65.78 -62.10 37.90
C ALA A 187 -64.35 -61.81 37.43
N THR A 188 -63.38 -62.62 37.87
CA THR A 188 -61.97 -62.51 37.48
C THR A 188 -61.77 -62.75 35.98
N ALA A 189 -62.43 -63.77 35.42
CA ALA A 189 -62.38 -64.05 33.99
C ALA A 189 -62.99 -62.90 33.15
N VAL A 190 -64.10 -62.32 33.61
CA VAL A 190 -64.76 -61.17 32.97
C VAL A 190 -63.88 -59.92 33.04
N THR A 191 -63.27 -59.62 34.19
CA THR A 191 -62.36 -58.48 34.34
C THR A 191 -61.17 -58.60 33.39
N LYS A 192 -60.57 -59.80 33.26
CA LYS A 192 -59.47 -60.04 32.32
C LYS A 192 -59.86 -59.74 30.87
N ALA A 193 -61.00 -60.26 30.42
CA ALA A 193 -61.50 -60.02 29.06
C ALA A 193 -61.81 -58.53 28.81
N ALA A 194 -62.32 -57.84 29.82
CA ALA A 194 -62.59 -56.42 29.78
C ALA A 194 -61.30 -55.56 29.70
N ASP A 195 -60.25 -55.94 30.44
CA ASP A 195 -58.94 -55.28 30.37
C ASP A 195 -58.30 -55.42 28.99
N GLU A 196 -58.31 -56.62 28.40
CA GLU A 196 -57.81 -56.87 27.03
C GLU A 196 -58.55 -56.00 26.00
N ALA A 197 -59.88 -55.91 26.10
CA ALA A 197 -60.70 -55.06 25.22
C ALA A 197 -60.36 -53.57 25.36
N ILE A 198 -60.16 -53.07 26.58
CA ILE A 198 -59.79 -51.67 26.84
C ILE A 198 -58.38 -51.38 26.30
N THR A 199 -57.41 -52.25 26.57
CA THR A 199 -56.01 -52.06 26.14
C THR A 199 -55.88 -52.04 24.61
N ILE A 200 -56.57 -52.95 23.91
CA ILE A 200 -56.53 -53.01 22.45
C ILE A 200 -57.28 -51.83 21.82
N GLY A 201 -58.42 -51.44 22.38
CA GLY A 201 -59.28 -50.42 21.78
C GLY A 201 -58.90 -48.97 22.10
N ALA A 202 -58.26 -48.70 23.24
CA ALA A 202 -58.00 -47.33 23.70
C ALA A 202 -57.17 -46.45 22.73
N PRO A 203 -56.14 -46.96 22.02
CA PRO A 203 -55.36 -46.15 21.08
C PRO A 203 -56.14 -45.71 19.83
N TYR A 204 -57.22 -46.42 19.50
CA TYR A 204 -58.03 -46.19 18.30
C TYR A 204 -59.38 -45.55 18.61
N ARG A 205 -59.63 -45.17 19.87
CA ARG A 205 -60.92 -44.68 20.35
C ARG A 205 -61.45 -43.48 19.56
N GLU A 206 -60.57 -42.60 19.08
CA GLU A 206 -60.95 -41.39 18.35
C GLU A 206 -61.02 -41.61 16.82
N SER A 207 -60.47 -42.70 16.32
CA SER A 207 -60.38 -43.01 14.88
C SER A 207 -61.25 -44.20 14.44
N ASP A 208 -61.66 -45.07 15.36
CA ASP A 208 -62.47 -46.27 15.11
C ASP A 208 -63.60 -46.40 16.14
N THR A 209 -64.83 -46.26 15.66
CA THR A 209 -66.06 -46.34 16.46
C THR A 209 -66.31 -47.73 17.05
N SER A 210 -65.83 -48.80 16.40
CA SER A 210 -65.91 -50.17 16.92
C SER A 210 -64.95 -50.38 18.09
N ALA A 211 -63.75 -49.78 18.00
CA ALA A 211 -62.78 -49.78 19.10
C ALA A 211 -63.30 -48.99 20.31
N ALA A 212 -63.94 -47.82 20.08
CA ALA A 212 -64.59 -47.05 21.13
C ALA A 212 -65.73 -47.82 21.82
N TYR A 213 -66.54 -48.56 21.04
CA TYR A 213 -67.62 -49.39 21.57
C TYR A 213 -67.10 -50.60 22.38
N ALA A 214 -66.03 -51.26 21.93
CA ALA A 214 -65.37 -52.33 22.68
C ALA A 214 -64.80 -51.84 24.02
N VAL A 215 -64.22 -50.63 24.07
CA VAL A 215 -63.78 -49.98 25.32
C VAL A 215 -64.97 -49.74 26.25
N LEU A 216 -66.10 -49.25 25.73
CA LEU A 216 -67.31 -49.01 26.54
C LEU A 216 -67.91 -50.31 27.10
N ILE A 217 -67.99 -51.37 26.29
CA ILE A 217 -68.42 -52.70 26.75
C ILE A 217 -67.47 -53.25 27.81
N GLY A 218 -66.15 -53.09 27.62
CA GLY A 218 -65.16 -53.46 28.64
C GLY A 218 -65.38 -52.71 29.96
N GLN A 219 -65.64 -51.40 29.90
CA GLN A 219 -65.93 -50.57 31.08
C GLN A 219 -67.20 -51.03 31.80
N THR A 220 -68.29 -51.30 31.08
CA THR A 220 -69.54 -51.80 31.70
C THR A 220 -69.38 -53.22 32.26
N SER A 221 -68.62 -54.08 31.58
CA SER A 221 -68.33 -55.45 32.04
C SER A 221 -67.53 -55.46 33.34
N LYS A 222 -66.60 -54.52 33.53
CA LYS A 222 -65.88 -54.31 34.80
C LYS A 222 -66.83 -53.97 35.95
N THR A 223 -67.77 -53.05 35.74
CA THR A 223 -68.74 -52.67 36.78
C THR A 223 -69.60 -53.87 37.19
N LEU A 224 -70.00 -54.72 36.25
CA LEU A 224 -70.75 -55.94 36.54
C LEU A 224 -69.90 -56.98 37.29
N ALA A 225 -68.62 -57.11 36.94
CA ALA A 225 -67.68 -57.97 37.65
C ALA A 225 -67.40 -57.50 39.09
N GLU A 226 -67.27 -56.19 39.32
CA GLU A 226 -67.14 -55.58 40.66
C GLU A 226 -68.38 -55.86 41.53
N GLN A 227 -69.58 -55.78 40.92
CA GLN A 227 -70.83 -56.13 41.60
C GLN A 227 -70.86 -57.62 41.97
N GLN A 228 -70.40 -58.52 41.07
CA GLN A 228 -70.29 -59.95 41.38
C GLN A 228 -69.26 -60.24 42.48
N ALA A 229 -68.11 -59.56 42.48
CA ALA A 229 -67.10 -59.69 43.53
C ALA A 229 -67.64 -59.22 44.90
N THR A 230 -68.39 -58.12 44.91
CA THR A 230 -69.06 -57.60 46.11
C THR A 230 -70.12 -58.57 46.63
N ALA A 231 -70.94 -59.14 45.74
CA ALA A 231 -71.92 -60.17 46.09
C ALA A 231 -71.24 -61.43 46.63
N ALA A 232 -70.12 -61.85 46.04
CA ALA A 232 -69.34 -62.98 46.52
C ALA A 232 -68.73 -62.74 47.91
N LYS A 233 -68.27 -61.51 48.19
CA LYS A 233 -67.82 -61.12 49.54
C LYS A 233 -68.95 -61.22 50.56
N ALA A 234 -70.13 -60.68 50.26
CA ALA A 234 -71.30 -60.78 51.12
C ALA A 234 -71.71 -62.24 51.39
N LYS A 235 -71.62 -63.11 50.36
CA LYS A 235 -71.85 -64.55 50.51
C LYS A 235 -70.79 -65.24 51.36
N SER A 236 -69.53 -64.83 51.27
CA SER A 236 -68.46 -65.33 52.15
C SER A 236 -68.69 -64.93 53.62
N ASP A 237 -69.13 -63.70 53.88
CA ASP A 237 -69.47 -63.24 55.23
C ASP A 237 -70.70 -63.98 55.80
N GLU A 238 -71.67 -64.30 54.95
CA GLU A 238 -72.81 -65.17 55.28
C GLU A 238 -72.35 -66.60 55.62
N ALA A 239 -71.45 -67.17 54.80
CA ALA A 239 -70.85 -68.47 55.05
C ALA A 239 -70.08 -68.52 56.38
N LYS A 240 -69.37 -67.44 56.74
CA LYS A 240 -68.69 -67.31 58.03
C LYS A 240 -69.66 -67.34 59.22
N LYS A 241 -70.77 -66.60 59.12
CA LYS A 241 -71.83 -66.62 60.14
C LYS A 241 -72.45 -68.00 60.29
N ALA A 242 -72.69 -68.68 59.17
CA ALA A 242 -73.20 -70.05 59.17
C ALA A 242 -72.20 -71.05 59.78
N ALA A 243 -70.89 -70.92 59.51
CA ALA A 243 -69.86 -71.76 60.12
C ALA A 243 -69.81 -71.57 61.66
N ALA A 244 -69.87 -70.32 62.13
CA ALA A 244 -69.93 -70.01 63.57
C ALA A 244 -71.19 -70.59 64.23
N GLN A 245 -72.34 -70.52 63.56
CA GLN A 245 -73.58 -71.15 64.02
C GLN A 245 -73.48 -72.67 64.04
N ALA A 246 -72.85 -73.29 63.04
CA ALA A 246 -72.61 -74.72 63.00
C ALA A 246 -71.75 -75.18 64.18
N LYS A 247 -70.71 -74.41 64.53
CA LYS A 247 -69.86 -74.64 65.71
C LYS A 247 -70.64 -74.56 67.02
N ALA A 248 -71.43 -73.51 67.22
CA ALA A 248 -72.28 -73.35 68.40
C ALA A 248 -73.35 -74.47 68.55
N LEU A 249 -73.80 -75.04 67.43
CA LEU A 249 -74.69 -76.21 67.43
C LEU A 249 -73.92 -77.52 67.71
N ALA A 250 -72.69 -77.65 67.20
CA ALA A 250 -71.82 -78.80 67.45
C ALA A 250 -71.47 -78.93 68.94
N ASP A 251 -71.23 -77.80 69.63
CA ASP A 251 -70.90 -77.77 71.06
C ASP A 251 -72.01 -78.34 71.96
N LYS A 252 -73.26 -78.35 71.46
CA LYS A 252 -74.45 -78.90 72.13
C LYS A 252 -74.68 -80.40 71.88
N ALA A 253 -73.90 -81.02 70.99
CA ALA A 253 -73.95 -82.47 70.76
C ALA A 253 -73.14 -83.23 71.83
N ALA A 254 -73.29 -84.57 71.87
CA ALA A 254 -72.57 -85.45 72.79
C ALA A 254 -72.03 -86.70 72.05
N GLY A 255 -71.02 -87.34 72.64
CA GLY A 255 -70.36 -88.53 72.05
C GLY A 255 -69.60 -88.24 70.76
N ASP A 256 -69.39 -89.26 69.93
CA ASP A 256 -68.61 -89.17 68.69
C ASP A 256 -69.18 -88.17 67.67
N ALA A 257 -70.51 -87.97 67.69
CA ALA A 257 -71.19 -86.97 66.88
C ALA A 257 -70.71 -85.54 67.18
N LYS A 258 -70.34 -85.23 68.44
CA LYS A 258 -69.80 -83.91 68.81
C LYS A 258 -68.47 -83.65 68.10
N ILE A 259 -67.56 -84.62 68.15
CA ILE A 259 -66.20 -84.50 67.60
C ILE A 259 -66.28 -84.33 66.08
N ALA A 260 -67.09 -85.15 65.41
CA ALA A 260 -67.28 -85.07 63.96
C ALA A 260 -67.93 -83.75 63.52
N LEU A 261 -68.91 -83.25 64.27
CA LEU A 261 -69.57 -81.96 64.00
C LEU A 261 -68.65 -80.76 64.23
N GLN A 262 -67.81 -80.79 65.27
CA GLN A 262 -66.80 -79.76 65.51
C GLN A 262 -65.77 -79.75 64.38
N ALA A 263 -65.28 -80.92 63.96
CA ALA A 263 -64.37 -81.04 62.82
C ALA A 263 -64.99 -80.51 61.51
N ALA A 264 -66.26 -80.80 61.24
CA ALA A 264 -66.96 -80.27 60.06
C ALA A 264 -67.19 -78.75 60.12
N ALA A 265 -67.52 -78.20 61.30
CA ALA A 265 -67.69 -76.77 61.49
C ALA A 265 -66.35 -76.01 61.36
N ASP A 266 -65.27 -76.54 61.94
CA ASP A 266 -63.93 -75.96 61.82
C ASP A 266 -63.42 -76.05 60.37
N ALA A 267 -63.62 -77.17 59.68
CA ALA A 267 -63.27 -77.29 58.26
C ALA A 267 -64.05 -76.31 57.37
N ALA A 268 -65.34 -76.07 57.67
CA ALA A 268 -66.14 -75.05 56.97
C ALA A 268 -65.63 -73.63 57.24
N ASP A 269 -65.24 -73.32 58.47
CA ASP A 269 -64.64 -72.01 58.80
C ASP A 269 -63.28 -71.83 58.11
N TYR A 270 -62.40 -72.83 58.12
CA TYR A 270 -61.13 -72.80 57.39
C TYR A 270 -61.32 -72.63 55.89
N ALA A 271 -62.34 -73.27 55.28
CA ALA A 271 -62.67 -73.07 53.88
C ALA A 271 -63.08 -71.62 53.59
N VAL A 272 -63.89 -71.00 54.46
CA VAL A 272 -64.28 -69.58 54.33
C VAL A 272 -63.07 -68.66 54.51
N GLN A 273 -62.19 -68.93 55.48
CA GLN A 273 -60.97 -68.16 55.67
C GLN A 273 -60.05 -68.24 54.45
N ALA A 274 -59.83 -69.45 53.90
CA ALA A 274 -59.01 -69.65 52.70
C ALA A 274 -59.60 -68.93 51.48
N VAL A 275 -60.92 -69.00 51.30
CA VAL A 275 -61.69 -68.25 50.29
C VAL A 275 -61.47 -66.74 50.43
N ASN A 276 -61.45 -66.19 51.65
CA ASN A 276 -61.20 -64.76 51.87
C ASN A 276 -59.74 -64.37 51.63
N SER A 277 -58.79 -65.20 52.06
CA SER A 277 -57.36 -64.99 51.78
C SER A 277 -57.05 -65.02 50.28
N ALA A 278 -57.68 -65.94 49.53
CA ALA A 278 -57.55 -66.00 48.08
C ALA A 278 -58.11 -64.75 47.38
N ALA A 279 -59.24 -64.21 47.86
CA ALA A 279 -59.76 -62.94 47.34
C ALA A 279 -58.84 -61.76 47.64
N ALA A 280 -58.27 -61.69 48.84
CA ALA A 280 -57.29 -60.66 49.20
C ALA A 280 -56.03 -60.76 48.33
N ALA A 281 -55.52 -61.98 48.10
CA ALA A 281 -54.35 -62.21 47.23
C ALA A 281 -54.63 -61.79 45.77
N ASN A 282 -55.82 -62.11 45.24
CA ASN A 282 -56.22 -61.68 43.90
C ASN A 282 -56.36 -60.15 43.80
N ALA A 283 -56.90 -59.49 44.82
CA ALA A 283 -56.96 -58.02 44.87
C ALA A 283 -55.55 -57.39 44.88
N SER A 284 -54.62 -57.93 45.69
CA SER A 284 -53.22 -57.49 45.70
C SER A 284 -52.52 -57.72 44.36
N ALA A 285 -52.80 -58.84 43.67
CA ALA A 285 -52.25 -59.11 42.35
C ALA A 285 -52.77 -58.12 41.29
N ALA A 286 -54.05 -57.74 41.35
CA ALA A 286 -54.63 -56.74 40.46
C ALA A 286 -54.05 -55.33 40.71
N ALA A 287 -53.87 -54.95 41.98
CA ALA A 287 -53.20 -53.69 42.34
C ALA A 287 -51.76 -53.66 41.82
N ALA A 288 -50.97 -54.71 42.06
CA ALA A 288 -49.60 -54.80 41.57
C ALA A 288 -49.51 -54.78 40.04
N ALA A 289 -50.46 -55.39 39.33
CA ALA A 289 -50.52 -55.32 37.87
C ALA A 289 -50.80 -53.89 37.36
N THR A 290 -51.63 -53.13 38.08
CA THR A 290 -51.90 -51.72 37.79
C THR A 290 -50.66 -50.87 37.99
N ASP A 291 -49.95 -51.08 39.11
CA ASP A 291 -48.70 -50.38 39.42
C ASP A 291 -47.60 -50.70 38.39
N ALA A 292 -47.47 -51.97 37.98
CA ALA A 292 -46.53 -52.37 36.94
C ALA A 292 -46.85 -51.71 35.58
N ALA A 293 -48.13 -51.58 35.21
CA ALA A 293 -48.53 -50.88 33.99
C ALA A 293 -48.21 -49.38 34.06
N ALA A 294 -48.44 -48.74 35.21
CA ALA A 294 -48.07 -47.35 35.44
C ALA A 294 -46.55 -47.14 35.38
N ALA A 295 -45.77 -48.04 35.99
CA ALA A 295 -44.31 -48.01 35.97
C ALA A 295 -43.75 -48.19 34.55
N LYS A 296 -44.29 -49.12 33.75
CA LYS A 296 -43.93 -49.25 32.32
C LYS A 296 -44.17 -47.98 31.52
N LYS A 297 -45.30 -47.30 31.76
CA LYS A 297 -45.60 -46.03 31.09
C LYS A 297 -44.62 -44.93 31.52
N ALA A 298 -44.26 -44.89 32.81
CA ALA A 298 -43.27 -43.95 33.33
C ALA A 298 -41.87 -44.20 32.73
N ASP A 299 -41.42 -45.45 32.65
CA ASP A 299 -40.18 -45.83 31.98
C ASP A 299 -40.18 -45.39 30.51
N ALA A 300 -41.22 -45.75 29.74
CA ALA A 300 -41.32 -45.35 28.33
C ALA A 300 -41.27 -43.82 28.12
N ASN A 301 -41.85 -43.05 29.04
CA ASN A 301 -41.74 -41.58 29.00
C ASN A 301 -40.34 -41.10 29.36
N ALA A 302 -39.71 -41.69 30.38
CA ALA A 302 -38.35 -41.34 30.78
C ALA A 302 -37.33 -41.62 29.67
N GLN A 303 -37.44 -42.76 28.96
CA GLN A 303 -36.60 -43.08 27.80
C GLN A 303 -36.74 -42.03 26.68
N LYS A 304 -37.96 -41.55 26.40
CA LYS A 304 -38.17 -40.48 25.40
C LYS A 304 -37.50 -39.16 25.80
N TYR A 305 -37.58 -38.79 27.08
CA TYR A 305 -36.92 -37.59 27.58
C TYR A 305 -35.39 -37.73 27.56
N ASP A 306 -34.87 -38.93 27.81
CA ASP A 306 -33.43 -39.22 27.69
C ASP A 306 -32.94 -39.04 26.25
N GLU A 307 -33.63 -39.64 25.28
CA GLU A 307 -33.31 -39.50 23.85
C GLU A 307 -33.36 -38.04 23.38
N GLN A 308 -34.40 -37.31 23.78
CA GLN A 308 -34.53 -35.88 23.47
C GLN A 308 -33.38 -35.07 24.10
N ALA A 309 -33.07 -35.29 25.38
CA ALA A 309 -31.99 -34.58 26.05
C ALA A 309 -30.62 -34.87 25.44
N GLY A 310 -30.38 -36.11 24.99
CA GLY A 310 -29.17 -36.47 24.26
C GLY A 310 -29.05 -35.76 22.91
N THR A 311 -30.17 -35.67 22.18
CA THR A 311 -30.25 -34.92 20.92
C THR A 311 -29.99 -33.43 21.13
N ASP A 312 -30.62 -32.83 22.14
CA ASP A 312 -30.42 -31.42 22.50
C ASP A 312 -28.97 -31.13 22.90
N ALA A 313 -28.34 -32.02 23.68
CA ALA A 313 -26.93 -31.90 24.05
C ALA A 313 -26.00 -31.97 22.83
N PHE A 314 -26.27 -32.86 21.88
CA PHE A 314 -25.50 -32.96 20.63
C PHE A 314 -25.58 -31.67 19.81
N TYR A 315 -26.79 -31.17 19.55
CA TYR A 315 -26.96 -29.93 18.76
C TYR A 315 -26.41 -28.70 19.48
N ALA A 316 -26.53 -28.62 20.80
CA ALA A 316 -25.94 -27.54 21.58
C ALA A 316 -24.40 -27.55 21.47
N ASN A 317 -23.78 -28.73 21.52
CA ASN A 317 -22.33 -28.85 21.33
C ASN A 317 -21.88 -28.49 19.90
N PHE A 318 -22.63 -28.94 18.88
CA PHE A 318 -22.37 -28.55 17.50
C PHE A 318 -22.44 -27.02 17.31
N ALA A 319 -23.52 -26.39 17.80
CA ALA A 319 -23.68 -24.94 17.75
C ALA A 319 -22.58 -24.18 18.54
N ALA A 320 -22.09 -24.74 19.65
CA ALA A 320 -20.97 -24.17 20.38
C ALA A 320 -19.65 -24.23 19.58
N ASN A 321 -19.36 -25.35 18.92
CA ASN A 321 -18.17 -25.50 18.07
C ASN A 321 -18.21 -24.54 16.86
N ASP A 322 -19.38 -24.38 16.23
CA ASP A 322 -19.57 -23.43 15.13
C ASP A 322 -19.34 -21.99 15.61
N ALA A 323 -19.90 -21.64 16.77
CA ALA A 323 -19.71 -20.31 17.36
C ALA A 323 -18.24 -20.03 17.72
N GLU A 324 -17.52 -21.02 18.26
CA GLU A 324 -16.08 -20.90 18.55
C GLU A 324 -15.25 -20.75 17.27
N SER A 325 -15.57 -21.51 16.22
CA SER A 325 -14.90 -21.40 14.92
C SER A 325 -15.13 -20.03 14.27
N ALA A 326 -16.37 -19.53 14.32
CA ALA A 326 -16.72 -18.19 13.85
C ALA A 326 -16.02 -17.09 14.66
N ALA A 327 -15.95 -17.23 15.99
CA ALA A 327 -15.20 -16.30 16.85
C ALA A 327 -13.71 -16.28 16.51
N ALA A 328 -13.10 -17.45 16.29
CA ALA A 328 -11.70 -17.55 15.90
C ALA A 328 -11.44 -16.94 14.50
N GLN A 329 -12.38 -17.07 13.56
CA GLN A 329 -12.28 -16.41 12.26
C GLN A 329 -12.38 -14.89 12.41
N ALA A 330 -13.35 -14.39 13.17
CA ALA A 330 -13.51 -12.96 13.42
C ALA A 330 -12.27 -12.34 14.08
N ASP A 331 -11.58 -13.08 14.97
CA ASP A 331 -10.33 -12.65 15.58
C ASP A 331 -9.17 -12.54 14.59
N ARG A 332 -9.06 -13.50 13.65
CA ARG A 332 -8.10 -13.44 12.54
C ARG A 332 -8.37 -12.26 11.62
N ASP A 333 -9.63 -12.05 11.24
CA ASP A 333 -10.04 -10.94 10.38
C ASP A 333 -9.78 -9.58 11.04
N ALA A 334 -10.03 -9.46 12.35
CA ALA A 334 -9.69 -8.26 13.11
C ALA A 334 -8.18 -7.99 13.14
N THR A 335 -7.37 -9.04 13.29
CA THR A 335 -5.91 -8.93 13.29
C THR A 335 -5.36 -8.50 11.93
N GLU A 336 -5.91 -9.02 10.82
CA GLU A 336 -5.51 -8.56 9.49
C GLU A 336 -5.94 -7.10 9.26
N ALA A 337 -7.14 -6.71 9.69
CA ALA A 337 -7.59 -5.31 9.61
C ALA A 337 -6.67 -4.35 10.40
N GLU A 338 -6.19 -4.76 11.58
CA GLU A 338 -5.22 -3.98 12.37
C GLU A 338 -3.87 -3.80 11.65
N LYS A 339 -3.42 -4.84 10.94
CA LYS A 339 -2.21 -4.82 10.13
C LYS A 339 -2.36 -3.94 8.88
N ASP A 340 -3.52 -3.99 8.23
CA ASP A 340 -3.85 -3.10 7.11
C ASP A 340 -3.89 -1.64 7.56
N ALA A 341 -4.53 -1.36 8.70
CA ALA A 341 -4.54 -0.02 9.29
C ALA A 341 -3.12 0.47 9.62
N SER A 342 -2.26 -0.39 10.17
CA SER A 342 -0.86 -0.05 10.41
C SER A 342 -0.11 0.27 9.11
N SER A 343 -0.30 -0.55 8.08
CA SER A 343 0.35 -0.38 6.78
C SER A 343 -0.12 0.90 6.09
N ALA A 344 -1.41 1.21 6.16
CA ALA A 344 -1.99 2.44 5.64
C ALA A 344 -1.43 3.68 6.34
N ARG A 345 -1.26 3.64 7.67
CA ARG A 345 -0.62 4.73 8.43
C ARG A 345 0.83 4.94 8.00
N SER A 346 1.60 3.87 7.84
CA SER A 346 2.99 3.98 7.35
C SER A 346 3.05 4.59 5.96
N ALA A 347 2.19 4.15 5.03
CA ALA A 347 2.09 4.72 3.69
C ALA A 347 1.69 6.21 3.72
N ALA A 348 0.76 6.58 4.59
CA ALA A 348 0.36 7.97 4.75
C ALA A 348 1.49 8.84 5.30
N THR A 349 2.27 8.36 6.28
CA THR A 349 3.47 9.06 6.77
C THR A 349 4.52 9.23 5.67
N SER A 350 4.75 8.22 4.84
CA SER A 350 5.65 8.36 3.68
C SER A 350 5.14 9.41 2.69
N ALA A 351 3.84 9.42 2.39
CA ALA A 351 3.24 10.44 1.51
C ALA A 351 3.35 11.86 2.11
N GLU A 352 3.19 12.03 3.42
CA GLU A 352 3.41 13.30 4.12
C GLU A 352 4.87 13.78 4.00
N GLN A 353 5.84 12.85 4.09
CA GLN A 353 7.26 13.16 3.90
C GLN A 353 7.55 13.58 2.46
N ASP A 354 7.05 12.83 1.48
CA ASP A 354 7.23 13.16 0.06
C ASP A 354 6.62 14.52 -0.28
N ALA A 355 5.43 14.83 0.26
CA ALA A 355 4.80 16.13 0.11
C ALA A 355 5.66 17.25 0.74
N SER A 356 6.26 17.03 1.91
CA SER A 356 7.16 17.99 2.54
C SER A 356 8.43 18.22 1.72
N VAL A 357 9.02 17.17 1.14
CA VAL A 357 10.19 17.29 0.25
C VAL A 357 9.83 18.06 -1.02
N ALA A 358 8.68 17.74 -1.64
CA ALA A 358 8.22 18.44 -2.83
C ALA A 358 7.98 19.95 -2.56
N ASP A 359 7.43 20.31 -1.40
CA ASP A 359 7.25 21.71 -0.99
C ASP A 359 8.59 22.45 -0.81
N GLN A 360 9.60 21.79 -0.24
CA GLN A 360 10.96 22.34 -0.14
C GLN A 360 11.58 22.56 -1.53
N VAL A 361 11.48 21.58 -2.43
CA VAL A 361 11.97 21.70 -3.82
C VAL A 361 11.28 22.85 -4.54
N ALA A 362 9.95 22.98 -4.40
CA ALA A 362 9.20 24.09 -4.98
C ALA A 362 9.67 25.45 -4.42
N THR A 363 9.95 25.53 -3.11
CA THR A 363 10.48 26.74 -2.47
C THR A 363 11.86 27.12 -2.99
N TYR A 364 12.75 26.14 -3.19
CA TYR A 364 14.07 26.38 -3.77
C TYR A 364 13.97 26.82 -5.23
N ALA A 365 13.13 26.16 -6.03
CA ALA A 365 12.91 26.54 -7.43
C ALA A 365 12.35 27.95 -7.56
N GLU A 366 11.43 28.36 -6.69
CA GLU A 366 10.89 29.72 -6.63
C GLU A 366 11.97 30.77 -6.27
N SER A 367 12.86 30.42 -5.35
CA SER A 367 14.01 31.26 -5.00
C SER A 367 14.96 31.44 -6.19
N ASP A 368 15.25 30.36 -6.91
CA ASP A 368 16.15 30.38 -8.05
C ASP A 368 15.54 31.08 -9.27
N ALA A 369 14.23 30.92 -9.51
CA ALA A 369 13.49 31.70 -10.49
C ALA A 369 13.60 33.20 -10.20
N THR A 370 13.38 33.61 -8.95
CA THR A 370 13.50 35.01 -8.52
C THR A 370 14.92 35.55 -8.72
N LYS A 371 15.96 34.75 -8.42
CA LYS A 371 17.36 35.13 -8.67
C LYS A 371 17.66 35.25 -10.16
N ALA A 372 17.16 34.34 -10.98
CA ALA A 372 17.34 34.33 -12.43
C ALA A 372 16.66 35.55 -13.07
N GLU A 373 15.44 35.89 -12.68
CA GLU A 373 14.73 37.09 -13.12
C GLU A 373 15.48 38.38 -12.75
N LYS A 374 16.00 38.45 -11.52
CA LYS A 374 16.82 39.58 -11.09
C LYS A 374 18.12 39.68 -11.93
N ALA A 375 18.76 38.56 -12.21
CA ALA A 375 19.96 38.52 -13.04
C ALA A 375 19.67 38.93 -14.50
N ALA A 376 18.54 38.51 -15.06
CA ALA A 376 18.07 38.90 -16.38
C ALA A 376 17.77 40.41 -16.45
N SER A 377 17.02 40.93 -15.47
CA SER A 377 16.74 42.37 -15.36
C SER A 377 18.02 43.21 -15.26
N ASN A 378 18.98 42.78 -14.46
CA ASN A 378 20.30 43.39 -14.35
C ASN A 378 21.08 43.36 -15.67
N ALA A 379 21.02 42.25 -16.41
CA ALA A 379 21.66 42.11 -17.72
C ALA A 379 21.02 43.02 -18.77
N GLU A 380 19.69 43.15 -18.76
CA GLU A 380 18.95 44.09 -19.61
C GLU A 380 19.33 45.55 -19.29
N GLY A 381 19.48 45.89 -18.01
CA GLY A 381 20.02 47.18 -17.58
C GLY A 381 21.41 47.45 -18.15
N ALA A 382 22.33 46.47 -18.06
CA ALA A 382 23.66 46.58 -18.63
C ALA A 382 23.64 46.73 -20.16
N ALA A 383 22.74 46.03 -20.86
CA ALA A 383 22.58 46.19 -22.31
C ALA A 383 22.10 47.59 -22.69
N LYS A 384 21.15 48.17 -21.94
CA LYS A 384 20.69 49.56 -22.14
C LYS A 384 21.82 50.57 -21.89
N GLU A 385 22.63 50.36 -20.85
CA GLU A 385 23.82 51.20 -20.59
C GLU A 385 24.83 51.11 -21.75
N ALA A 386 25.07 49.91 -22.27
CA ALA A 386 25.98 49.67 -23.39
C ALA A 386 25.48 50.32 -24.68
N ASP A 387 24.17 50.24 -24.96
CA ASP A 387 23.51 50.92 -26.07
C ASP A 387 23.62 52.44 -25.96
N ALA A 388 23.38 53.00 -24.78
CA ALA A 388 23.55 54.43 -24.54
C ALA A 388 25.01 54.86 -24.75
N ALA A 389 25.99 54.05 -24.32
CA ALA A 389 27.41 54.29 -24.55
C ALA A 389 27.76 54.30 -26.05
N ALA A 390 27.27 53.31 -26.80
CA ALA A 390 27.46 53.25 -28.23
C ALA A 390 26.84 54.45 -28.95
N THR A 391 25.62 54.86 -28.56
CA THR A 391 24.94 56.04 -29.11
C THR A 391 25.72 57.33 -28.86
N ARG A 392 26.24 57.52 -27.64
CA ARG A 392 27.11 58.68 -27.33
C ARG A 392 28.40 58.67 -28.15
N ALA A 393 29.04 57.51 -28.29
CA ALA A 393 30.25 57.36 -29.10
C ALA A 393 30.00 57.66 -30.58
N GLU A 394 28.87 57.20 -31.13
CA GLU A 394 28.44 57.48 -32.50
C GLU A 394 28.12 58.96 -32.73
N GLU A 395 27.47 59.61 -31.76
CA GLU A 395 27.24 61.06 -31.79
C GLU A 395 28.53 61.87 -31.78
N GLU A 396 29.51 61.48 -30.96
CA GLU A 396 30.81 62.15 -30.92
C GLU A 396 31.60 61.94 -32.22
N GLU A 397 31.62 60.72 -32.74
CA GLU A 397 32.28 60.42 -34.03
C GLU A 397 31.60 61.19 -35.19
N ARG A 398 30.27 61.30 -35.18
CA ARG A 398 29.53 62.13 -36.14
C ARG A 398 29.98 63.59 -36.09
N LYS A 399 30.08 64.18 -34.88
CA LYS A 399 30.58 65.56 -34.70
C LYS A 399 32.02 65.70 -35.20
N ARG A 400 32.92 64.77 -34.87
CA ARG A 400 34.31 64.77 -35.33
C ARG A 400 34.42 64.70 -36.86
N LEU A 401 33.63 63.83 -37.49
CA LEU A 401 33.58 63.71 -38.94
C LEU A 401 33.01 64.97 -39.59
N GLU A 402 32.00 65.60 -39.00
CA GLU A 402 31.48 66.91 -39.44
C GLU A 402 32.52 68.03 -39.34
N GLU A 403 33.32 68.07 -38.28
CA GLU A 403 34.43 69.04 -38.13
C GLU A 403 35.53 68.81 -39.17
N LEU A 404 35.97 67.57 -39.38
CA LEU A 404 36.92 67.21 -40.44
C LEU A 404 36.39 67.55 -41.83
N ARG A 405 35.07 67.45 -42.04
CA ARG A 405 34.42 67.88 -43.28
C ARG A 405 34.44 69.39 -43.44
N LYS A 406 34.17 70.17 -42.38
CA LYS A 406 34.29 71.64 -42.43
C LYS A 406 35.72 72.07 -42.75
N GLU A 407 36.73 71.48 -42.11
CA GLU A 407 38.15 71.72 -42.44
C GLU A 407 38.49 71.41 -43.90
N ARG A 408 37.86 70.38 -44.50
CA ARG A 408 38.08 70.00 -45.90
C ARG A 408 37.23 70.81 -46.89
N ALA A 409 36.04 71.26 -46.51
CA ALA A 409 35.15 72.07 -47.35
C ALA A 409 35.68 73.51 -47.53
N GLU A 410 36.40 74.04 -46.55
CA GLU A 410 37.04 75.36 -46.65
C GLU A 410 38.35 75.36 -47.47
N LYS A 411 38.88 74.18 -47.84
CA LYS A 411 40.04 74.05 -48.75
C LYS A 411 39.79 72.98 -49.80
N ALA A 412 39.23 73.40 -50.93
CA ALA A 412 39.15 72.61 -52.16
C ALA A 412 40.50 71.95 -52.48
N PRO A 413 40.54 70.74 -53.05
CA PRO A 413 41.79 70.02 -53.31
C PRO A 413 42.52 70.65 -54.49
N ASP A 414 43.23 71.75 -54.26
CA ASP A 414 44.33 72.13 -55.13
C ASP A 414 45.54 71.29 -54.73
N VAL A 415 45.65 70.09 -55.30
CA VAL A 415 46.87 69.28 -55.20
C VAL A 415 48.03 69.91 -55.98
N GLY A 416 47.82 71.06 -56.65
CA GLY A 416 48.70 71.81 -57.52
C GLY A 416 49.20 71.03 -58.74
N PRO A 417 49.89 71.70 -59.69
CA PRO A 417 50.42 71.03 -60.87
C PRO A 417 51.45 69.95 -60.51
N ALA A 418 51.64 68.97 -61.39
CA ALA A 418 52.77 68.04 -61.29
C ALA A 418 54.08 68.81 -61.13
N LEU A 419 55.07 68.25 -60.42
CA LEU A 419 56.42 68.82 -60.35
C LEU A 419 56.88 69.19 -61.76
N SER A 420 57.18 70.46 -61.97
CA SER A 420 57.89 70.86 -63.18
C SER A 420 59.28 70.24 -63.19
N SER A 421 59.89 70.08 -64.37
CA SER A 421 61.25 69.54 -64.51
C SER A 421 62.28 70.32 -63.66
N GLU A 422 62.06 71.62 -63.49
CA GLU A 422 62.90 72.50 -62.67
C GLU A 422 62.70 72.27 -61.17
N GLU A 423 61.48 72.07 -60.70
CA GLU A 423 61.19 71.76 -59.29
C GLU A 423 61.66 70.35 -58.92
N GLU A 424 61.56 69.38 -59.84
CA GLU A 424 62.10 68.03 -59.65
C GLU A 424 63.62 68.07 -59.54
N ALA A 425 64.31 68.81 -60.42
CA ALA A 425 65.75 69.03 -60.31
C ALA A 425 66.13 69.75 -59.00
N ALA A 426 65.32 70.71 -58.55
CA ALA A 426 65.52 71.41 -57.28
C ALA A 426 65.35 70.49 -56.07
N LEU A 427 64.34 69.62 -56.05
CA LEU A 427 64.15 68.63 -54.98
C LEU A 427 65.24 67.56 -54.98
N LEU A 428 65.63 67.06 -56.16
CA LEU A 428 66.77 66.15 -56.31
C LEU A 428 68.06 66.77 -55.78
N ARG A 429 68.29 68.05 -56.06
CA ARG A 429 69.45 68.81 -55.55
C ARG A 429 69.40 68.98 -54.03
N MET A 430 68.23 69.27 -53.47
CA MET A 430 68.07 69.60 -52.06
C MET A 430 68.08 68.38 -51.13
N CYS A 431 67.44 67.29 -51.53
CA CYS A 431 67.25 66.12 -50.67
C CYS A 431 67.19 64.77 -51.43
N GLY A 432 67.57 64.74 -52.71
CA GLY A 432 67.71 63.50 -53.48
C GLY A 432 66.38 62.86 -53.87
N GLN A 433 66.48 61.62 -54.37
CA GLN A 433 65.35 60.85 -54.91
C GLN A 433 64.22 60.66 -53.88
N GLU A 434 64.57 60.56 -52.60
CA GLU A 434 63.61 60.39 -51.50
C GLU A 434 62.56 61.52 -51.43
N CYS A 435 62.94 62.78 -51.71
CA CYS A 435 61.99 63.89 -51.73
C CYS A 435 61.05 63.85 -52.93
N VAL A 436 61.53 63.39 -54.08
CA VAL A 436 60.71 63.19 -55.28
C VAL A 436 59.73 62.05 -55.05
N ASP A 437 60.18 60.96 -54.43
CA ASP A 437 59.34 59.80 -54.11
C ASP A 437 58.31 60.13 -53.03
N GLN A 438 58.70 60.88 -51.98
CA GLN A 438 57.77 61.38 -50.96
C GLN A 438 56.75 62.35 -51.55
N TYR A 439 57.14 63.20 -52.49
CA TYR A 439 56.21 64.08 -53.18
C TYR A 439 55.22 63.29 -54.05
N ARG A 440 55.70 62.32 -54.84
CA ARG A 440 54.86 61.47 -55.69
C ARG A 440 53.91 60.63 -54.85
N ALA A 441 54.39 59.96 -53.81
CA ALA A 441 53.56 59.19 -52.88
C ALA A 441 52.54 60.06 -52.13
N ALA A 442 52.92 61.27 -51.71
CA ALA A 442 52.00 62.22 -51.09
C ALA A 442 50.96 62.75 -52.09
N ARG A 443 51.32 62.93 -53.37
CA ARG A 443 50.40 63.32 -54.44
C ARG A 443 49.42 62.20 -54.76
N ASP A 444 49.89 60.97 -54.86
CA ASP A 444 49.05 59.80 -55.14
C ASP A 444 48.05 59.60 -53.99
N LEU A 445 48.48 59.72 -52.74
CA LEU A 445 47.60 59.63 -51.57
C LEU A 445 46.64 60.82 -51.43
N ALA A 446 47.03 62.02 -51.90
CA ALA A 446 46.18 63.22 -51.87
C ALA A 446 45.20 63.30 -53.06
N SER A 447 45.50 62.61 -54.18
CA SER A 447 44.69 62.56 -55.40
C SER A 447 43.76 61.34 -55.45
N MET A 448 44.02 60.32 -54.64
CA MET A 448 43.13 59.16 -54.50
C MET A 448 41.75 59.59 -53.99
N ASN A 449 40.71 59.23 -54.74
CA ASN A 449 39.34 59.47 -54.32
C ASN A 449 38.87 58.36 -53.36
N LEU A 450 37.79 58.62 -52.61
CA LEU A 450 37.29 57.69 -51.62
C LEU A 450 36.79 56.37 -52.23
N LEU A 451 36.27 56.40 -53.46
CA LEU A 451 35.76 55.20 -54.16
C LEU A 451 36.88 54.19 -54.42
N ASP A 452 38.00 54.69 -54.94
CA ASP A 452 39.14 53.85 -55.31
C ASP A 452 39.84 53.27 -54.08
N TRP A 453 39.90 54.04 -52.99
CA TRP A 453 40.42 53.55 -51.71
C TRP A 453 39.52 52.45 -51.10
N VAL A 454 38.20 52.64 -51.12
CA VAL A 454 37.23 51.66 -50.60
C VAL A 454 37.30 50.33 -51.37
N LYS A 455 37.41 50.38 -52.70
CA LYS A 455 37.61 49.18 -53.53
C LYS A 455 38.94 48.48 -53.23
N GLN A 456 40.04 49.23 -53.11
CA GLN A 456 41.37 48.67 -52.84
C GLN A 456 41.50 48.02 -51.45
N ASN A 457 40.65 48.40 -50.49
CA ASN A 457 40.73 47.92 -49.11
C ASN A 457 39.59 46.94 -48.75
N GLY A 458 39.01 46.27 -49.75
CA GLY A 458 38.06 45.17 -49.55
C GLY A 458 36.62 45.59 -49.27
N GLY A 459 36.22 46.81 -49.66
CA GLY A 459 34.85 47.32 -49.52
C GLY A 459 33.83 46.75 -50.53
N GLU A 460 34.23 45.81 -51.37
CA GLU A 460 33.40 45.20 -52.42
C GLU A 460 32.20 44.44 -51.81
N ILE A 461 32.40 43.76 -50.67
CA ILE A 461 31.33 43.09 -49.90
C ILE A 461 30.24 44.08 -49.43
N LEU A 462 30.61 45.32 -49.09
CA LEU A 462 29.63 46.34 -48.70
C LEU A 462 28.99 46.99 -49.94
N LEU A 463 29.74 47.19 -51.01
CA LEU A 463 29.23 47.71 -52.29
C LEU A 463 28.12 46.82 -52.87
N ASP A 464 28.24 45.50 -52.72
CA ASP A 464 27.26 44.52 -53.22
C ASP A 464 25.95 44.49 -52.41
N TYR A 465 25.98 44.89 -51.13
CA TYR A 465 24.82 44.79 -50.23
C TYR A 465 24.02 46.09 -50.10
N ILE A 466 24.69 47.25 -50.18
CA ILE A 466 24.06 48.57 -49.95
C ILE A 466 24.23 49.55 -51.12
N GLY A 467 25.02 49.22 -52.15
CA GLY A 467 25.23 50.09 -53.31
C GLY A 467 26.10 51.32 -53.04
N TRP A 468 26.72 51.88 -54.09
CA TRP A 468 27.70 52.97 -53.96
C TRP A 468 27.12 54.27 -53.43
N THR A 469 25.86 54.60 -53.76
CA THR A 469 25.24 55.86 -53.32
C THR A 469 25.02 55.88 -51.81
N ASP A 470 24.52 54.78 -51.24
CA ASP A 470 24.27 54.67 -49.81
C ASP A 470 25.54 54.39 -49.03
N LEU A 471 26.48 53.60 -49.57
CA LEU A 471 27.82 53.45 -48.99
C LEU A 471 28.58 54.79 -48.99
N LYS A 472 28.49 55.59 -50.06
CA LYS A 472 29.06 56.93 -50.11
C LYS A 472 28.39 57.83 -49.08
N ASN A 473 27.06 57.86 -48.98
CA ASN A 473 26.37 58.67 -47.97
C ASN A 473 26.75 58.23 -46.54
N CYS A 474 26.83 56.92 -46.29
CA CYS A 474 27.28 56.32 -45.03
C CYS A 474 28.69 56.76 -44.64
N LEU A 475 29.66 56.61 -45.55
CA LEU A 475 31.07 56.96 -45.29
C LEU A 475 31.36 58.47 -45.35
N THR A 476 30.60 59.24 -46.14
CA THR A 476 30.87 60.68 -46.36
C THR A 476 29.94 61.65 -45.67
N LYS A 477 28.75 61.25 -45.23
CA LYS A 477 27.83 62.11 -44.46
C LYS A 477 27.71 61.69 -42.99
N GLY A 478 28.27 60.55 -42.60
CA GLY A 478 28.27 60.12 -41.19
C GLY A 478 26.86 59.82 -40.70
N ASP A 479 25.96 59.55 -41.64
CA ASP A 479 24.62 59.06 -41.40
C ASP A 479 24.72 57.54 -41.18
N VAL A 480 25.35 57.19 -40.05
CA VAL A 480 25.47 55.81 -39.57
C VAL A 480 24.08 55.25 -39.25
N GLU A 481 23.13 56.12 -38.90
CA GLU A 481 21.71 55.80 -38.77
C GLU A 481 21.19 55.17 -40.06
N SER A 482 21.25 55.83 -41.22
CA SER A 482 20.78 55.25 -42.48
C SER A 482 21.54 53.98 -42.90
N CYS A 483 22.75 53.77 -42.39
CA CYS A 483 23.61 52.62 -42.72
C CYS A 483 23.38 51.40 -41.80
N LEU A 484 22.85 51.60 -40.59
CA LEU A 484 22.47 50.55 -39.64
C LEU A 484 20.95 50.37 -39.48
N TRP A 485 20.12 51.34 -39.89
CA TRP A 485 18.65 51.25 -39.80
C TRP A 485 18.05 50.16 -40.69
N THR A 486 18.74 49.74 -41.76
CA THR A 486 18.38 48.55 -42.55
C THR A 486 18.56 47.23 -41.78
N LEU A 487 19.26 47.22 -40.64
CA LEU A 487 19.46 46.06 -39.77
C LEU A 487 18.66 46.13 -38.45
N VAL A 488 18.26 47.32 -37.99
CA VAL A 488 17.55 47.51 -36.71
C VAL A 488 16.02 47.37 -36.84
N ASN A 489 15.43 47.56 -38.02
CA ASN A 489 14.02 47.17 -38.26
C ASN A 489 13.81 45.65 -38.46
N ALA A 490 14.87 44.84 -38.38
CA ALA A 490 14.80 43.37 -38.35
C ALA A 490 14.86 42.78 -36.92
N ILE A 491 14.57 43.59 -35.89
CA ILE A 491 14.30 43.10 -34.52
C ILE A 491 12.86 42.55 -34.41
N GLY A 492 12.08 42.63 -35.49
CA GLY A 492 10.91 41.80 -35.74
C GLY A 492 11.16 40.84 -36.90
N ALA A 493 11.54 39.60 -36.57
CA ALA A 493 11.66 38.43 -37.45
C ALA A 493 12.96 38.25 -38.28
N ALA A 494 13.61 37.11 -38.00
CA ALA A 494 14.43 36.29 -38.92
C ALA A 494 15.86 36.75 -39.29
N VAL A 495 16.73 37.01 -38.31
CA VAL A 495 18.21 36.93 -38.51
C VAL A 495 18.83 36.01 -37.46
N PRO A 496 19.65 35.01 -37.84
CA PRO A 496 20.37 34.17 -36.88
C PRO A 496 21.40 35.01 -36.10
N LEU A 497 21.22 35.07 -34.77
CA LEU A 497 22.07 35.79 -33.79
C LEU A 497 23.58 35.46 -33.91
N THR A 498 23.94 34.36 -34.57
CA THR A 498 25.33 33.90 -34.73
C THR A 498 26.18 34.70 -35.72
N LYS A 499 25.60 35.58 -36.55
CA LYS A 499 26.34 36.34 -37.58
C LYS A 499 26.60 37.81 -37.27
N ILE A 500 26.02 38.32 -36.19
CA ILE A 500 26.15 39.73 -35.75
C ILE A 500 27.62 40.14 -35.44
N PRO A 501 28.47 39.30 -34.81
CA PRO A 501 29.86 39.67 -34.52
C PRO A 501 30.72 39.85 -35.77
N ALA A 502 30.42 39.08 -36.83
CA ALA A 502 31.18 39.12 -38.09
C ALA A 502 30.90 40.40 -38.89
N VAL A 503 29.64 40.85 -38.91
CA VAL A 503 29.23 42.11 -39.55
C VAL A 503 29.81 43.31 -38.78
N GLY A 504 29.77 43.27 -37.45
CA GLY A 504 30.42 44.29 -36.60
C GLY A 504 31.91 44.44 -36.90
N LYS A 505 32.66 43.32 -36.95
CA LYS A 505 34.11 43.34 -37.29
C LYS A 505 34.42 43.92 -38.68
N ALA A 506 33.60 43.62 -39.68
CA ALA A 506 33.79 44.14 -41.03
C ALA A 506 33.55 45.66 -41.11
N VAL A 507 32.50 46.15 -40.44
CA VAL A 507 32.19 47.58 -40.36
C VAL A 507 33.27 48.35 -39.60
N VAL A 508 33.77 47.83 -38.45
CA VAL A 508 34.87 48.44 -37.67
C VAL A 508 36.11 48.63 -38.53
N ARG A 509 36.45 47.61 -39.35
CA ARG A 509 37.66 47.60 -40.16
C ARG A 509 37.61 48.65 -41.27
N ILE A 510 36.44 48.83 -41.89
CA ILE A 510 36.26 49.77 -43.00
C ILE A 510 36.10 51.21 -42.49
N SER A 511 35.34 51.45 -41.41
CA SER A 511 35.17 52.79 -40.83
C SER A 511 36.48 53.37 -40.29
N SER A 512 37.24 52.58 -39.51
CA SER A 512 38.56 52.98 -38.99
C SER A 512 39.59 53.20 -40.09
N GLY A 513 39.52 52.42 -41.17
CA GLY A 513 40.36 52.59 -42.35
C GLY A 513 40.08 53.88 -43.10
N VAL A 514 38.81 54.31 -43.21
CA VAL A 514 38.41 55.58 -43.86
C VAL A 514 38.88 56.80 -43.03
N VAL A 515 38.75 56.76 -41.70
CA VAL A 515 39.32 57.80 -40.82
C VAL A 515 40.84 57.88 -40.97
N GLY A 516 41.52 56.73 -40.98
CA GLY A 516 42.95 56.66 -41.23
C GLY A 516 43.35 57.16 -42.62
N PHE A 517 42.54 56.91 -43.65
CA PHE A 517 42.71 57.47 -45.00
C PHE A 517 42.59 59.00 -44.99
N PHE A 518 41.57 59.55 -44.31
CA PHE A 518 41.39 60.99 -44.20
C PHE A 518 42.55 61.68 -43.44
N GLU A 519 42.99 61.09 -42.31
CA GLU A 519 44.15 61.61 -41.56
C GLU A 519 45.46 61.54 -42.36
N LYS A 520 45.72 60.41 -43.04
CA LYS A 520 46.92 60.24 -43.88
C LYS A 520 46.89 61.14 -45.11
N SER A 521 45.72 61.34 -45.73
CA SER A 521 45.53 62.27 -46.85
C SER A 521 45.75 63.73 -46.43
N ALA A 522 45.28 64.14 -45.24
CA ALA A 522 45.55 65.48 -44.69
C ALA A 522 47.04 65.69 -44.37
N LYS A 523 47.73 64.67 -43.84
CA LYS A 523 49.19 64.68 -43.64
C LYS A 523 49.94 64.75 -44.98
N ALA A 524 49.49 64.02 -46.00
CA ALA A 524 50.07 64.04 -47.34
C ALA A 524 49.96 65.42 -48.00
N LYS A 525 48.82 66.11 -47.86
CA LYS A 525 48.67 67.51 -48.31
C LYS A 525 49.66 68.46 -47.60
N LYS A 526 49.79 68.35 -46.27
CA LYS A 526 50.79 69.15 -45.52
C LYS A 526 52.23 68.84 -45.97
N ALA A 527 52.52 67.60 -46.36
CA ALA A 527 53.81 67.20 -46.90
C ALA A 527 54.06 67.80 -48.30
N LEU A 528 53.06 67.76 -49.19
CA LEU A 528 53.12 68.39 -50.51
C LEU A 528 53.39 69.89 -50.42
N ASP A 529 52.68 70.60 -49.55
CA ASP A 529 52.90 72.04 -49.33
C ASP A 529 54.31 72.36 -48.86
N LYS A 530 54.86 71.55 -47.95
CA LYS A 530 56.23 71.72 -47.45
C LYS A 530 57.27 71.45 -48.54
N LEU A 531 57.10 70.38 -49.31
CA LEU A 531 58.03 69.99 -50.38
C LEU A 531 57.98 70.98 -51.55
N ARG A 532 56.82 71.50 -51.93
CA ARG A 532 56.72 72.60 -52.92
C ARG A 532 57.41 73.86 -52.45
N LYS A 533 57.16 74.28 -51.20
CA LYS A 533 57.85 75.45 -50.63
C LYS A 533 59.37 75.27 -50.61
N LEU A 534 59.85 74.06 -50.38
CA LEU A 534 61.27 73.72 -50.45
C LEU A 534 61.82 73.81 -51.88
N ALA A 535 61.09 73.25 -52.86
CA ALA A 535 61.45 73.31 -54.28
C ALA A 535 61.49 74.76 -54.80
N GLU A 536 60.46 75.56 -54.49
CA GLU A 536 60.36 76.98 -54.86
C GLU A 536 61.46 77.83 -54.21
N LYS A 537 61.78 77.57 -52.93
CA LYS A 537 62.88 78.26 -52.26
C LYS A 537 64.24 77.92 -52.89
N ALA A 538 64.46 76.64 -53.19
CA ALA A 538 65.67 76.18 -53.86
C ALA A 538 65.78 76.68 -55.31
N LYS A 539 64.66 76.98 -55.97
CA LYS A 539 64.64 77.62 -57.29
C LYS A 539 65.03 79.10 -57.21
N LYS A 540 64.50 79.84 -56.23
CA LYS A 540 64.77 81.29 -56.05
C LYS A 540 66.19 81.60 -55.57
N GLU A 541 66.83 80.64 -54.90
CA GLU A 541 68.19 80.79 -54.35
C GLU A 541 69.14 79.73 -54.95
N PRO A 542 69.73 79.97 -56.13
CA PRO A 542 70.56 78.98 -56.82
C PRO A 542 71.84 78.62 -56.08
N ASN A 543 72.31 79.46 -55.14
CA ASN A 543 73.47 79.18 -54.29
C ASN A 543 73.11 78.61 -52.90
N LEU A 544 71.84 78.24 -52.67
CA LEU A 544 71.43 77.62 -51.41
C LEU A 544 72.14 76.27 -51.25
N PRO A 545 72.96 76.06 -50.21
CA PRO A 545 73.66 74.79 -50.02
C PRO A 545 72.64 73.67 -49.79
N ALA A 546 72.92 72.50 -50.36
CA ALA A 546 72.11 71.30 -50.11
C ALA A 546 71.94 71.09 -48.61
N CYS A 547 70.74 70.73 -48.16
CA CYS A 547 70.51 70.46 -46.75
C CYS A 547 71.49 69.36 -46.30
N ALA A 548 72.42 69.71 -45.41
CA ALA A 548 73.38 68.76 -44.88
C ALA A 548 72.62 67.57 -44.29
N LYS A 549 72.90 66.37 -44.83
CA LYS A 549 72.33 65.11 -44.37
C LYS A 549 72.51 65.00 -42.85
N LYS A 550 71.42 65.12 -42.09
CA LYS A 550 71.39 64.48 -40.77
C LYS A 550 71.44 62.97 -41.04
N LYS A 551 72.35 62.27 -40.35
CA LYS A 551 72.40 60.81 -40.34
C LYS A 551 70.97 60.29 -40.19
N SER A 552 70.51 59.53 -41.17
CA SER A 552 69.24 58.80 -41.11
C SER A 552 69.28 57.93 -39.87
N VAL A 553 68.48 58.26 -38.87
CA VAL A 553 68.09 57.27 -37.87
C VAL A 553 67.21 56.29 -38.63
N THR A 554 67.75 55.08 -38.78
CA THR A 554 67.05 53.84 -39.15
C THR A 554 65.53 53.95 -39.09
N ALA A 555 64.90 54.03 -40.26
CA ALA A 555 63.57 53.49 -40.44
C ALA A 555 63.71 51.96 -40.36
N ALA A 556 63.34 51.37 -39.23
CA ALA A 556 62.93 49.98 -39.21
C ALA A 556 61.61 49.91 -39.97
N SER A 557 61.70 49.48 -41.24
CA SER A 557 60.62 48.74 -41.86
C SER A 557 60.40 47.48 -41.02
N PHE A 558 59.16 47.20 -40.62
CA PHE A 558 58.53 45.93 -40.97
C PHE A 558 57.01 46.12 -40.97
N VAL A 559 56.51 46.10 -42.19
CA VAL A 559 55.14 46.14 -42.65
C VAL A 559 54.75 44.70 -42.96
N LEU A 560 53.51 44.32 -42.58
CA LEU A 560 52.71 43.20 -43.09
C LEU A 560 53.28 41.78 -42.83
N ALA A 561 52.53 40.70 -42.79
CA ALA A 561 51.11 40.39 -42.64
C ALA A 561 51.02 38.87 -42.68
N SER A 562 50.04 38.32 -41.97
CA SER A 562 49.06 37.36 -42.51
C SER A 562 49.56 36.14 -43.28
N SER A 563 49.19 34.96 -42.79
CA SER A 563 48.35 33.95 -43.48
C SER A 563 48.54 32.61 -42.77
N ALA A 564 47.45 32.04 -42.24
CA ALA A 564 46.64 31.00 -42.87
C ALA A 564 47.36 29.63 -42.81
N ALA A 565 46.91 28.74 -41.92
CA ALA A 565 45.85 27.77 -42.17
C ALA A 565 46.46 26.43 -42.62
N ALA A 566 46.23 25.38 -41.83
CA ALA A 566 45.60 24.14 -42.29
C ALA A 566 45.55 23.13 -41.13
N ALA A 567 44.44 22.43 -41.10
CA ALA A 567 44.08 21.37 -40.18
C ALA A 567 45.02 20.16 -40.24
N SER A 568 45.11 19.44 -39.12
CA SER A 568 44.90 17.99 -39.18
C SER A 568 44.17 17.53 -37.92
N SER A 569 43.12 16.76 -38.16
CA SER A 569 42.46 15.82 -37.26
C SER A 569 43.43 15.06 -36.37
N ASP A 570 43.12 14.95 -35.08
CA ASP A 570 43.05 13.63 -34.45
C ASP A 570 42.20 13.67 -33.17
N ASP A 571 41.40 12.63 -32.98
CA ASP A 571 40.57 12.38 -31.82
C ASP A 571 41.45 12.07 -30.61
N GLY A 572 41.40 12.93 -29.60
CA GLY A 572 42.06 12.69 -28.33
C GLY A 572 41.68 13.76 -27.32
N ILE A 573 40.67 13.48 -26.50
CA ILE A 573 40.42 14.26 -25.28
C ILE A 573 41.62 14.02 -24.36
N ASP A 574 42.54 14.97 -24.39
CA ASP A 574 43.64 15.14 -23.45
C ASP A 574 43.04 15.56 -22.10
N LEU A 575 43.17 14.68 -21.10
CA LEU A 575 42.58 14.81 -19.76
C LEU A 575 43.52 15.48 -18.75
N ASP A 576 44.53 16.23 -19.20
CA ASP A 576 45.53 16.82 -18.31
C ASP A 576 45.78 18.31 -18.55
N VAL A 577 44.70 19.10 -18.62
CA VAL A 577 44.79 20.57 -18.63
C VAL A 577 43.74 21.22 -17.72
N CYS A 578 44.25 21.87 -16.66
CA CYS A 578 43.64 22.85 -15.74
C CYS A 578 42.88 22.33 -14.50
N ASP A 579 43.63 22.21 -13.40
CA ASP A 579 43.41 22.90 -12.11
C ASP A 579 41.96 22.97 -11.56
N PHE A 580 41.30 21.82 -11.43
CA PHE A 580 40.11 21.65 -10.61
C PHE A 580 40.41 20.75 -9.41
N ASP A 581 40.14 21.24 -8.21
CA ASP A 581 40.18 20.45 -6.99
C ASP A 581 38.99 19.47 -6.96
N LEU A 582 39.19 18.29 -7.57
CA LEU A 582 38.24 17.16 -7.63
C LEU A 582 37.77 16.66 -6.25
N ALA A 583 38.33 17.19 -5.16
CA ALA A 583 37.96 16.80 -3.82
C ALA A 583 36.69 17.46 -3.30
N ASN A 584 36.22 18.58 -3.87
CA ASN A 584 35.17 19.39 -3.22
C ASN A 584 33.91 19.66 -4.06
N ASP A 585 34.00 19.66 -5.39
CA ASP A 585 32.84 19.85 -6.29
C ASP A 585 32.64 18.63 -7.19
N LEU A 586 31.38 18.18 -7.33
CA LEU A 586 31.02 17.03 -8.17
C LEU A 586 30.96 17.51 -9.63
N PRO A 587 31.88 17.09 -10.50
CA PRO A 587 31.86 17.50 -11.90
C PRO A 587 30.78 16.71 -12.64
N TYR A 588 29.57 17.30 -12.75
CA TYR A 588 28.42 16.69 -13.42
C TYR A 588 28.71 16.22 -14.86
N GLU A 589 29.63 16.87 -15.57
CA GLU A 589 30.07 16.46 -16.91
C GLU A 589 30.78 15.10 -16.90
N VAL A 590 31.63 14.84 -15.90
CA VAL A 590 32.32 13.54 -15.74
C VAL A 590 31.34 12.45 -15.32
N LEU A 591 30.32 12.79 -14.53
CA LEU A 591 29.24 11.85 -14.20
C LEU A 591 28.40 11.48 -15.43
N ALA A 592 28.07 12.44 -16.28
CA ALA A 592 27.36 12.17 -17.53
C ALA A 592 28.15 11.22 -18.45
N ASP A 593 29.47 11.37 -18.51
CA ASP A 593 30.36 10.46 -19.24
C ASP A 593 30.43 9.06 -18.59
N ILE A 594 30.42 8.98 -17.25
CA ILE A 594 30.35 7.71 -16.52
C ILE A 594 29.02 7.00 -16.77
N ASP A 595 27.90 7.72 -16.74
CA ASP A 595 26.57 7.18 -17.06
C ASP A 595 26.52 6.65 -18.49
N LYS A 596 27.06 7.41 -19.45
CA LYS A 596 27.12 7.00 -20.85
C LYS A 596 27.98 5.76 -21.05
N LYS A 597 29.11 5.66 -20.35
CA LYS A 597 30.08 4.56 -20.52
C LYS A 597 29.71 3.30 -19.75
N TYR A 598 29.27 3.45 -18.51
CA TYR A 598 29.04 2.33 -17.60
C TYR A 598 27.55 2.05 -17.38
N GLY A 599 26.66 3.03 -17.51
CA GLY A 599 25.23 2.92 -17.22
C GLY A 599 24.82 3.56 -15.89
N GLN A 600 23.55 3.94 -15.77
CA GLN A 600 23.01 4.72 -14.65
C GLN A 600 23.13 4.03 -13.28
N ASP A 601 23.14 2.71 -13.23
CA ASP A 601 23.38 1.96 -12.00
C ASP A 601 24.82 2.14 -11.48
N VAL A 602 25.81 2.35 -12.36
CA VAL A 602 27.17 2.66 -11.94
C VAL A 602 27.34 4.16 -11.69
N GLY A 603 26.84 5.04 -12.56
CA GLY A 603 27.00 6.47 -12.34
C GLY A 603 26.21 7.00 -11.15
N GLY A 604 24.97 6.56 -10.94
CA GLY A 604 24.21 6.84 -9.71
C GLY A 604 24.86 6.23 -8.46
N GLY A 605 25.62 5.14 -8.62
CA GLY A 605 26.49 4.57 -7.59
C GLY A 605 27.68 5.46 -7.23
N VAL A 606 28.37 5.99 -8.26
CA VAL A 606 29.52 6.90 -8.12
C VAL A 606 29.09 8.22 -7.46
N GLU A 607 28.00 8.82 -7.93
CA GLU A 607 27.42 10.02 -7.33
C GLU A 607 27.10 9.81 -5.85
N TYR A 608 26.33 8.75 -5.55
CA TYR A 608 25.96 8.40 -4.18
C TYR A 608 27.19 8.24 -3.29
N GLN A 609 28.18 7.47 -3.74
CA GLN A 609 29.38 7.20 -2.97
C GLN A 609 30.23 8.46 -2.76
N TRP A 610 30.42 9.27 -3.81
CA TRP A 610 31.18 10.51 -3.76
C TRP A 610 30.56 11.52 -2.79
N MET A 611 29.22 11.67 -2.80
CA MET A 611 28.50 12.53 -1.85
C MET A 611 28.67 12.04 -0.41
N ARG A 612 28.58 10.73 -0.17
CA ARG A 612 28.74 10.16 1.17
C ARG A 612 30.17 10.30 1.69
N MET A 613 31.17 10.13 0.83
CA MET A 613 32.59 10.35 1.16
C MET A 613 32.91 11.84 1.37
N GLY A 614 32.10 12.75 0.83
CA GLY A 614 32.18 14.19 1.06
C GLY A 614 31.33 14.72 2.22
N SER A 615 30.59 13.85 2.90
CA SER A 615 29.68 14.24 3.98
C SER A 615 30.43 14.91 5.14
N ASP A 616 29.84 15.95 5.72
CA ASP A 616 30.35 16.61 6.95
C ASP A 616 30.32 15.66 8.16
N ASP A 617 29.38 14.70 8.17
CA ASP A 617 29.36 13.63 9.16
C ASP A 617 30.56 12.69 8.97
N ILE A 618 31.49 12.76 9.94
CA ILE A 618 32.74 12.00 10.00
C ILE A 618 32.49 10.49 9.89
N LYS A 619 31.41 9.99 10.50
CA LYS A 619 31.08 8.56 10.48
C LYS A 619 30.55 8.14 9.11
N VAL A 620 29.64 8.92 8.52
CA VAL A 620 29.13 8.65 7.17
C VAL A 620 30.27 8.62 6.16
N ARG A 621 31.19 9.58 6.25
CA ARG A 621 32.39 9.64 5.41
C ARG A 621 33.30 8.44 5.60
N ALA A 622 33.63 8.09 6.84
CA ALA A 622 34.52 6.96 7.14
C ALA A 622 33.92 5.61 6.71
N ASP A 623 32.59 5.48 6.80
CA ASP A 623 31.92 4.25 6.45
C ASP A 623 31.74 4.07 4.94
N HIS A 624 31.73 5.16 4.17
CA HIS A 624 31.66 5.11 2.70
C HIS A 624 33.04 5.30 2.06
N ASP A 625 34.12 5.34 2.83
CA ASP A 625 35.46 5.38 2.27
C ASP A 625 35.74 4.11 1.44
N LEU A 626 36.37 4.30 0.28
CA LEU A 626 36.80 3.22 -0.61
C LEU A 626 38.33 3.09 -0.55
N PRO A 627 38.88 2.13 0.22
CA PRO A 627 40.33 2.02 0.42
C PRO A 627 41.09 1.89 -0.90
N GLY A 628 42.02 2.83 -1.13
CA GLY A 628 42.86 2.90 -2.33
C GLY A 628 42.16 3.46 -3.58
N ILE A 629 40.92 3.94 -3.47
CA ILE A 629 40.17 4.58 -4.56
C ILE A 629 39.87 6.05 -4.20
N GLY A 630 39.44 6.32 -2.96
CA GLY A 630 39.09 7.66 -2.53
C GLY A 630 37.92 8.26 -3.35
N ARG A 631 37.89 9.58 -3.50
CA ARG A 631 36.88 10.31 -4.29
C ARG A 631 37.19 10.38 -5.79
N ASN A 632 38.07 9.51 -6.31
CA ASN A 632 38.36 9.45 -7.75
C ASN A 632 37.20 8.80 -8.51
N LEU A 633 36.43 9.60 -9.24
CA LEU A 633 35.20 9.18 -9.92
C LEU A 633 35.41 8.03 -10.92
N LYS A 634 36.50 8.08 -11.71
CA LYS A 634 36.80 7.07 -12.72
C LYS A 634 37.18 5.73 -12.07
N ALA A 635 38.07 5.76 -11.08
CA ALA A 635 38.47 4.57 -10.34
C ALA A 635 37.29 3.97 -9.56
N MET A 636 36.39 4.80 -9.05
CA MET A 636 35.15 4.39 -8.39
C MET A 636 34.18 3.72 -9.37
N ALA A 637 33.97 4.31 -10.56
CA ALA A 637 33.13 3.70 -11.61
C ALA A 637 33.66 2.32 -12.02
N GLU A 638 34.97 2.20 -12.23
CA GLU A 638 35.62 0.93 -12.55
C GLU A 638 35.49 -0.10 -11.43
N TYR A 639 35.55 0.34 -10.16
CA TYR A 639 35.35 -0.53 -9.01
C TYR A 639 33.91 -1.04 -8.92
N LEU A 640 32.93 -0.15 -8.95
CA LEU A 640 31.52 -0.50 -8.79
C LEU A 640 31.02 -1.38 -9.96
N ASN A 641 31.44 -1.07 -11.19
CA ASN A 641 31.10 -1.87 -12.37
C ASN A 641 31.58 -3.33 -12.27
N LYS A 642 32.70 -3.61 -11.57
CA LYS A 642 33.19 -4.99 -11.37
C LYS A 642 32.21 -5.87 -10.59
N TRP A 643 31.30 -5.28 -9.82
CA TRP A 643 30.32 -5.97 -8.98
C TRP A 643 28.95 -6.13 -9.63
N ARG A 644 28.71 -5.50 -10.79
CA ARG A 644 27.46 -5.64 -11.53
C ARG A 644 27.16 -7.12 -11.81
N GLY A 645 25.99 -7.58 -11.39
CA GLY A 645 25.55 -8.96 -11.58
C GLY A 645 26.30 -10.01 -10.74
N LYS A 646 27.16 -9.61 -9.79
CA LYS A 646 27.97 -10.53 -8.96
C LYS A 646 27.48 -10.66 -7.52
N ALA A 647 26.18 -10.46 -7.29
CA ALA A 647 25.59 -10.63 -5.97
C ALA A 647 25.71 -12.08 -5.50
N THR A 648 26.24 -12.27 -4.29
CA THR A 648 26.40 -13.61 -3.69
C THR A 648 25.40 -13.86 -2.56
N HIS A 649 24.81 -12.79 -2.02
CA HIS A 649 23.86 -12.84 -0.92
C HIS A 649 22.69 -11.88 -1.17
N THR A 650 21.64 -12.01 -0.38
CA THR A 650 20.48 -11.10 -0.34
C THR A 650 20.37 -10.53 1.06
N ASP A 651 20.21 -9.21 1.19
CA ASP A 651 19.84 -8.56 2.46
C ASP A 651 18.39 -8.92 2.79
N THR A 652 18.15 -9.64 3.88
CA THR A 652 16.81 -10.10 4.28
C THR A 652 15.89 -8.98 4.71
N THR A 653 16.44 -7.82 5.11
CA THR A 653 15.68 -6.63 5.49
C THR A 653 15.31 -5.82 4.25
N THR A 654 16.31 -5.44 3.45
CA THR A 654 16.08 -4.53 2.31
C THR A 654 15.75 -5.24 1.00
N LYS A 655 15.89 -6.57 0.96
CA LYS A 655 15.78 -7.43 -0.23
C LYS A 655 16.78 -7.11 -1.35
N ASN A 656 17.75 -6.23 -1.08
CA ASN A 656 18.76 -5.88 -2.06
C ASN A 656 19.75 -7.04 -2.28
N PRO A 657 20.16 -7.30 -3.53
CA PRO A 657 21.31 -8.15 -3.82
C PRO A 657 22.58 -7.50 -3.26
N VAL A 658 23.41 -8.30 -2.59
CA VAL A 658 24.68 -7.83 -2.02
C VAL A 658 25.84 -8.78 -2.31
N ALA A 659 27.04 -8.23 -2.29
CA ALA A 659 28.30 -8.97 -2.32
C ALA A 659 29.25 -8.42 -1.26
N TYR A 660 30.35 -9.13 -1.00
CA TYR A 660 31.35 -8.69 -0.03
C TYR A 660 32.75 -8.75 -0.63
N ASP A 661 33.44 -7.61 -0.57
CA ASP A 661 34.83 -7.43 -0.96
C ASP A 661 35.72 -7.64 0.28
N LYS A 662 36.34 -8.81 0.36
CA LYS A 662 37.22 -9.15 1.49
C LYS A 662 38.49 -8.34 1.52
N ASP A 663 39.02 -7.98 0.35
CA ASP A 663 40.31 -7.28 0.23
C ASP A 663 40.19 -5.83 0.68
N LYS A 664 39.01 -5.23 0.48
CA LYS A 664 38.71 -3.85 0.90
C LYS A 664 37.88 -3.74 2.18
N GLY A 665 37.32 -4.84 2.67
CA GLY A 665 36.47 -4.85 3.86
C GLY A 665 35.13 -4.13 3.64
N LEU A 666 34.55 -4.28 2.45
CA LEU A 666 33.35 -3.56 2.02
C LEU A 666 32.20 -4.53 1.71
N ILE A 667 30.98 -4.19 2.14
CA ILE A 667 29.77 -4.74 1.55
C ILE A 667 29.40 -3.91 0.33
N VAL A 668 29.06 -4.56 -0.78
CA VAL A 668 28.61 -3.93 -2.02
C VAL A 668 27.14 -4.21 -2.21
N ILE A 669 26.33 -3.17 -2.33
CA ILE A 669 24.88 -3.25 -2.53
C ILE A 669 24.59 -2.98 -4.00
N ILE A 670 23.95 -3.93 -4.67
CA ILE A 670 23.80 -3.96 -6.12
C ILE A 670 22.33 -3.73 -6.46
N GLN A 671 21.93 -2.46 -6.59
CA GLN A 671 20.56 -2.07 -6.92
C GLN A 671 20.43 -1.70 -8.41
N PRO A 672 19.24 -1.79 -9.02
CA PRO A 672 19.05 -1.45 -10.43
C PRO A 672 19.36 0.01 -10.79
N HIS A 673 19.28 0.93 -9.83
CA HIS A 673 19.50 2.37 -10.03
C HIS A 673 20.80 2.87 -9.38
N ARG A 674 21.51 2.03 -8.62
CA ARG A 674 22.83 2.35 -8.05
C ARG A 674 23.55 1.12 -7.50
N ILE A 675 24.83 0.99 -7.79
CA ILE A 675 25.75 0.05 -7.15
C ILE A 675 26.66 0.87 -6.24
N HIS A 676 26.66 0.60 -4.94
CA HIS A 676 27.49 1.36 -3.98
C HIS A 676 28.05 0.43 -2.91
N ALA A 677 29.03 0.93 -2.14
CA ALA A 677 29.73 0.13 -1.15
C ALA A 677 29.86 0.84 0.20
N TYR A 678 29.94 0.05 1.26
CA TYR A 678 30.01 0.54 2.63
C TYR A 678 30.90 -0.37 3.48
N LYS A 679 31.62 0.20 4.44
CA LYS A 679 32.54 -0.51 5.32
C LYS A 679 31.81 -1.46 6.25
N LYS A 680 32.18 -2.73 6.20
CA LYS A 680 31.57 -3.76 7.06
C LYS A 680 32.59 -4.83 7.33
N THR A 681 32.73 -5.29 8.57
CA THR A 681 33.66 -6.40 8.84
C THR A 681 33.12 -7.70 8.25
N TYR A 682 34.00 -8.63 7.91
CA TYR A 682 33.57 -9.91 7.34
C TYR A 682 32.71 -10.70 8.33
N ASP A 683 33.01 -10.61 9.62
CA ASP A 683 32.20 -11.23 10.67
C ASP A 683 30.80 -10.62 10.74
N GLN A 684 30.65 -9.30 10.60
CA GLN A 684 29.34 -8.65 10.55
C GLN A 684 28.54 -9.03 9.30
N PHE A 685 29.21 -9.31 8.19
CA PHE A 685 28.59 -9.79 6.97
C PHE A 685 28.16 -11.26 7.07
N ARG A 686 29.01 -12.13 7.64
CA ARG A 686 28.81 -13.59 7.70
C ARG A 686 27.96 -14.07 8.88
N ASN A 687 28.15 -13.50 10.07
CA ASN A 687 27.56 -14.01 11.32
C ASN A 687 26.21 -13.36 11.66
N GLY A 688 25.72 -12.42 10.84
CA GLY A 688 24.39 -11.83 11.00
C GLY A 688 23.32 -12.61 10.22
N THR A 689 22.10 -12.70 10.75
CA THR A 689 20.92 -13.23 10.04
C THR A 689 20.46 -12.34 8.87
N ARG A 690 21.13 -11.20 8.66
CA ARG A 690 20.75 -10.18 7.69
C ARG A 690 21.16 -10.49 6.25
N TYR A 691 22.32 -11.11 6.00
CA TYR A 691 22.77 -11.38 4.63
C TYR A 691 22.80 -12.88 4.37
N VAL A 692 21.80 -13.36 3.63
CA VAL A 692 21.66 -14.80 3.34
C VAL A 692 22.29 -15.15 2.00
N PRO A 693 23.08 -16.23 1.88
CA PRO A 693 23.63 -16.66 0.61
C PRO A 693 22.53 -16.88 -0.43
N ASN A 694 22.76 -16.44 -1.66
CA ASN A 694 21.87 -16.74 -2.77
C ASN A 694 21.98 -18.25 -3.07
N VAL A 695 20.95 -19.02 -2.73
CA VAL A 695 20.92 -20.46 -3.00
C VAL A 695 20.81 -20.64 -4.51
N PRO A 696 21.73 -21.36 -5.18
CA PRO A 696 21.54 -21.69 -6.58
C PRO A 696 20.28 -22.54 -6.72
N ILE A 697 19.31 -22.05 -7.51
CA ILE A 697 18.16 -22.87 -7.92
C ILE A 697 18.76 -24.08 -8.67
N PRO A 698 18.53 -25.33 -8.24
CA PRO A 698 18.95 -26.48 -9.02
C PRO A 698 18.33 -26.36 -10.40
N LYS A 699 19.16 -26.41 -11.44
CA LYS A 699 18.69 -26.50 -12.82
C LYS A 699 17.99 -27.85 -12.95
N ASN A 700 16.66 -27.83 -12.86
CA ASN A 700 15.81 -28.92 -13.33
C ASN A 700 15.74 -28.90 -14.86
#